data_AF-A0A5J6HX04-F1
#
_entry.id   AF-A0A5J6HX04-F1
#
_cell.length_a   1.000
_cell.length_b   1.000
_cell.length_c   1.000
_cell.angle_alpha   90.00
_cell.angle_beta   90.00
_cell.angle_gamma   90.00
#
_symmetry.space_group_name_H-M   'P 1'
#
loop_
_entity.id
_entity.type
_entity.pdbx_description
1 polymer ?
#
loop_
_entity_poly.entity_id
_entity_poly.type
_entity_poly.pdbx_seq_one_letter_code
_entity_poly.pdbx_strand_id
1 'polypeptide(L)'
;MHDNRDHLGITGVTRRRILTGAVVLGGAALLPRPLGAYAADGAPFDTAPAAAALKRLLPDHYQQVTLRAVDADSDRFRVTGRAGRITVEGTSPAVLLTGLHTYLRRTAHASVSWTGDQLNLPRALPAPAGEIKGTADVPHRFAFNDTNEGYTGPYRDWDAWQYELDVLALHGVNRVLVYIGGDAVYYDTFRQFGYTDAEMRAWIPAPAHQPWWLLQNMSGFGGPVSRQLLERRAALAEKIVDRIRDLGMTPVLPGYYGSVPDDFPAKHGGDAAVVAQGDWGAFKRPDWLDPRTTAFDDVAAAFYRVQKERFGASTMYKMDLLHEGGNPGDVPVGEAAAAVEGALQKAHPGAIWAILGWQSNPSKALLDGVDKARMLIVDGLSDRYTTVTDRESDWGGTPYAFGSIWNFGGHTPIGANAPDWVEQYPKWRDKKDSSLAGIAAMPEAADNNAPALALLTDLAWTPGTVDLDDWFAAYALSRYGGPDRHAAAAWQTIRDTAYNMSRADGWSEAPDGLFGARPSLNANKAAAWGPEQDRYDTTAFDAALTELLAVRAELRDSSAYRYDVVDVARQVLSNRSRVLLPQIKAAHEAGDKALFGKLTKTWLEWMDLLEDLLATSGPHLLGRWLADARSWGADRAEKDRLEYDVRSLITTWGGRASSEEGLHDYANREWSGLVGGLYRTRWTMYFDALTKGKDPSAIDWFALEDRWAHAHETHPTEPNGSPYALARRVRDLLAATPYQAVLTAGTDRGAVAEGTPATVTVTFTNRNGFATARDVALSVTAPEGMAVKPLDPVRKGSVASGEKFAARFEVSLAGEPTELVGRVVATAAYAGGGKAVAPVRLMAAAGVGDPYRTVSFNDAVFGQAGDEIAIEGAGADLWGATNEFGAVYRAGAYGDKTVAEVTITSQDMTGGWARAGLVVRNNLGTQGSAGYVNLAVTPSNGCVLSWDADGDGRFDSIAQSGSFTAPVRLRLTRSGASYTGEASRDGVTWTTVGTATPGGAAAAQDVGVFMTAANGWNGTRGIATFDGFTVA
;
A
#
# COMPACT_ATOMS: atom_id res chain seq x y z
N MET A 1 49.77 2.71 34.35
CA MET A 1 51.24 2.88 34.49
C MET A 1 51.56 4.29 34.00
N HIS A 2 52.00 5.12 34.94
CA HIS A 2 52.62 6.45 34.91
C HIS A 2 52.38 7.46 33.77
N ASP A 3 51.59 8.50 34.09
CA ASP A 3 51.95 9.85 34.56
C ASP A 3 52.99 10.77 33.87
N ASN A 4 52.55 12.05 33.88
CA ASN A 4 53.23 13.35 34.03
C ASN A 4 53.60 14.14 32.76
N ARG A 5 52.95 15.29 32.47
CA ARG A 5 52.87 16.61 33.17
C ARG A 5 54.15 17.44 33.08
N ASP A 6 54.05 18.65 32.49
CA ASP A 6 54.44 19.92 33.15
C ASP A 6 54.07 21.19 32.33
N HIS A 7 52.97 21.81 32.77
CA HIS A 7 52.75 23.22 33.16
C HIS A 7 53.81 24.34 32.95
N LEU A 8 53.37 25.49 32.40
CA LEU A 8 53.21 26.85 33.03
C LEU A 8 53.59 28.05 32.12
N GLY A 9 52.60 28.89 31.81
CA GLY A 9 52.50 30.24 32.42
C GLY A 9 52.88 31.51 31.62
N ILE A 10 51.93 32.47 31.66
CA ILE A 10 52.10 33.92 31.99
C ILE A 10 51.93 34.99 30.87
N THR A 11 50.71 35.57 30.90
CA THR A 11 50.29 37.00 30.91
C THR A 11 50.53 37.98 29.77
N GLY A 12 49.45 38.73 29.47
CA GLY A 12 49.49 40.09 28.91
C GLY A 12 48.10 40.77 28.86
N VAL A 13 47.56 41.18 30.01
CA VAL A 13 46.39 42.09 30.11
C VAL A 13 46.87 43.42 30.71
N THR A 14 46.54 44.54 30.07
CA THR A 14 46.73 45.91 30.58
C THR A 14 45.41 46.52 31.05
N ARG A 15 45.47 47.19 32.20
CA ARG A 15 44.34 47.77 32.99
C ARG A 15 44.07 49.24 32.67
N ARG A 16 42.84 49.68 33.03
CA ARG A 16 42.38 50.94 33.71
C ARG A 16 41.37 51.76 32.87
N ARG A 17 40.23 52.28 33.36
CA ARG A 17 39.59 52.56 34.69
C ARG A 17 38.06 52.62 34.43
N ILE A 18 37.16 51.98 35.18
CA ILE A 18 36.52 52.31 36.48
C ILE A 18 35.52 53.50 36.47
N LEU A 19 34.30 53.15 36.89
CA LEU A 19 33.26 53.83 37.73
C LEU A 19 31.94 54.33 37.11
N THR A 20 30.91 53.81 37.78
CA THR A 20 29.45 53.99 37.75
C THR A 20 28.99 55.40 38.13
N GLY A 21 27.85 55.83 37.59
CA GLY A 21 27.10 56.99 38.09
C GLY A 21 25.76 57.16 37.38
N ALA A 22 24.67 56.80 38.06
CA ALA A 22 23.32 57.12 37.63
C ALA A 22 22.99 58.58 37.94
N VAL A 23 22.52 59.35 36.95
CA VAL A 23 21.70 60.55 37.15
C VAL A 23 20.65 60.60 36.03
N VAL A 24 19.39 60.54 36.45
CA VAL A 24 18.21 60.91 35.67
C VAL A 24 18.20 62.43 35.52
N LEU A 25 18.00 62.95 34.31
CA LEU A 25 17.27 64.19 34.03
C LEU A 25 16.98 64.31 32.53
N GLY A 26 15.76 64.75 32.22
CA GLY A 26 15.11 64.64 30.92
C GLY A 26 15.65 65.55 29.83
N GLY A 27 15.33 65.15 28.60
CA GLY A 27 15.53 65.92 27.39
C GLY A 27 14.69 65.32 26.28
N ALA A 28 13.46 65.82 26.12
CA ALA A 28 12.61 65.51 24.99
C ALA A 28 13.28 65.99 23.70
N ALA A 29 13.67 65.05 22.84
CA ALA A 29 14.08 65.32 21.47
C ALA A 29 13.23 64.46 20.52
N LEU A 30 12.19 65.09 20.01
CA LEU A 30 11.38 64.62 18.89
C LEU A 30 12.25 64.51 17.63
N LEU A 31 12.48 63.28 17.15
CA LEU A 31 12.87 63.00 15.76
C LEU A 31 12.13 61.74 15.27
N PRO A 32 11.85 61.67 13.96
CA PRO A 32 10.53 61.30 13.45
C PRO A 32 10.31 59.80 13.36
N ARG A 33 9.08 59.38 13.71
CA ARG A 33 8.51 58.10 13.28
C ARG A 33 8.65 57.97 11.76
N PRO A 34 9.10 56.83 11.22
CA PRO A 34 8.80 56.54 9.82
C PRO A 34 7.28 56.49 9.73
N LEU A 35 6.74 57.39 8.90
CA LEU A 35 5.33 57.53 8.59
C LEU A 35 4.75 56.15 8.31
N GLY A 36 3.65 55.87 9.01
CA GLY A 36 2.87 54.66 8.82
C GLY A 36 2.55 54.45 7.36
N ALA A 37 2.55 53.17 6.98
CA ALA A 37 1.81 52.72 5.84
C ALA A 37 0.41 53.34 5.92
N TYR A 38 0.09 54.20 4.96
CA TYR A 38 -1.30 54.48 4.66
C TYR A 38 -1.94 53.13 4.36
N ALA A 39 -2.77 52.64 5.27
CA ALA A 39 -3.79 51.68 4.92
C ALA A 39 -4.55 52.29 3.74
N ALA A 40 -4.56 51.61 2.60
CA ALA A 40 -5.57 51.89 1.61
C ALA A 40 -6.90 51.42 2.23
N ASP A 41 -7.65 52.36 2.79
CA ASP A 41 -9.05 52.16 3.14
C ASP A 41 -9.78 51.61 1.89
N GLY A 42 -10.23 50.36 1.95
CA GLY A 42 -11.05 49.73 0.90
C GLY A 42 -10.54 48.43 0.29
N ALA A 43 -9.41 47.84 0.74
CA ALA A 43 -9.02 46.49 0.30
C ALA A 43 -9.84 45.39 1.02
N PRO A 44 -10.40 44.39 0.31
CA PRO A 44 -11.25 43.35 0.92
C PRO A 44 -10.61 42.50 2.02
N PHE A 45 -9.30 42.25 1.93
CA PHE A 45 -8.54 41.46 2.90
C PHE A 45 -7.06 41.87 2.91
N ASP A 46 -6.32 41.46 3.95
CA ASP A 46 -4.87 41.71 4.05
C ASP A 46 -4.06 40.76 3.15
N THR A 47 -3.24 41.34 2.28
CA THR A 47 -2.38 40.60 1.34
C THR A 47 -1.02 40.24 1.93
N ALA A 48 -0.67 40.74 3.12
CA ALA A 48 0.64 40.53 3.75
C ALA A 48 1.01 39.04 3.94
N PRO A 49 0.08 38.13 4.31
CA PRO A 49 0.39 36.70 4.41
C PRO A 49 0.85 36.04 3.11
N ALA A 50 0.25 36.44 1.97
CA ALA A 50 0.67 36.00 0.64
C ALA A 50 1.98 36.68 0.22
N ALA A 51 2.17 37.95 0.54
CA ALA A 51 3.42 38.66 0.29
C ALA A 51 4.61 38.02 1.05
N ALA A 52 4.38 37.53 2.27
CA ALA A 52 5.37 36.80 3.06
C ALA A 52 5.75 35.46 2.42
N ALA A 53 4.76 34.68 1.93
CA ALA A 53 5.01 33.46 1.16
C ALA A 53 5.79 33.76 -0.12
N LEU A 54 5.33 34.73 -0.91
CA LEU A 54 6.00 35.18 -2.13
C LEU A 54 7.47 35.55 -1.86
N LYS A 55 7.76 36.25 -0.75
CA LYS A 55 9.14 36.61 -0.40
C LYS A 55 9.99 35.39 -0.02
N ARG A 56 9.41 34.39 0.64
CA ARG A 56 10.12 33.13 0.95
C ARG A 56 10.40 32.30 -0.29
N LEU A 57 9.39 32.16 -1.15
CA LEU A 57 9.44 31.33 -2.36
C LEU A 57 10.29 31.97 -3.46
N LEU A 58 10.20 33.30 -3.63
CA LEU A 58 10.86 34.07 -4.70
C LEU A 58 11.65 35.26 -4.13
N PRO A 59 12.69 35.02 -3.31
CA PRO A 59 13.41 36.09 -2.59
C PRO A 59 14.06 37.12 -3.51
N ASP A 60 14.42 36.73 -4.74
CA ASP A 60 15.06 37.62 -5.72
C ASP A 60 14.07 38.34 -6.65
N HIS A 61 12.79 37.94 -6.64
CA HIS A 61 11.78 38.42 -7.59
C HIS A 61 10.53 39.00 -6.93
N TYR A 62 10.35 38.87 -5.61
CA TYR A 62 9.12 39.31 -4.94
C TYR A 62 8.76 40.78 -5.20
N GLN A 63 9.76 41.66 -5.38
CA GLN A 63 9.55 43.09 -5.68
C GLN A 63 9.00 43.34 -7.09
N GLN A 64 9.07 42.34 -7.97
CA GLN A 64 8.53 42.39 -9.33
C GLN A 64 7.07 42.00 -9.38
N VAL A 65 6.48 41.54 -8.28
CA VAL A 65 5.09 41.08 -8.18
C VAL A 65 4.30 42.01 -7.25
N THR A 66 3.16 42.51 -7.72
CA THR A 66 2.20 43.27 -6.92
C THR A 66 0.98 42.38 -6.66
N LEU A 67 0.62 42.20 -5.39
CA LEU A 67 -0.58 41.47 -4.99
C LEU A 67 -1.73 42.45 -4.73
N ARG A 68 -2.95 42.11 -5.15
CA ARG A 68 -4.15 42.94 -4.95
C ARG A 68 -5.35 42.09 -4.55
N ALA A 69 -5.95 42.44 -3.42
CA ALA A 69 -7.21 41.85 -2.97
C ALA A 69 -8.38 42.32 -3.86
N VAL A 70 -9.25 41.40 -4.23
CA VAL A 70 -10.51 41.68 -4.93
C VAL A 70 -11.68 40.91 -4.30
N ASP A 71 -12.88 41.48 -4.37
CA ASP A 71 -14.12 40.82 -3.95
C ASP A 71 -14.76 40.06 -5.11
N ALA A 72 -15.25 38.85 -4.83
CA ALA A 72 -16.10 38.08 -5.74
C ALA A 72 -16.88 37.00 -4.98
N ASP A 73 -17.98 36.54 -5.57
CA ASP A 73 -18.83 35.48 -4.99
C ASP A 73 -18.17 34.08 -5.03
N SER A 74 -17.12 33.91 -5.83
CA SER A 74 -16.37 32.66 -5.97
C SER A 74 -14.87 32.92 -6.06
N ASP A 75 -14.08 31.95 -5.63
CA ASP A 75 -12.62 32.05 -5.67
C ASP A 75 -12.12 32.24 -7.09
N ARG A 76 -11.41 33.35 -7.32
CA ARG A 76 -10.87 33.70 -8.64
C ARG A 76 -9.60 34.51 -8.55
N PHE A 77 -8.77 34.37 -9.56
CA PHE A 77 -7.58 35.17 -9.73
C PHE A 77 -7.48 35.73 -11.14
N ARG A 78 -6.67 36.78 -11.26
CA ARG A 78 -6.27 37.40 -12.52
C ARG A 78 -4.81 37.80 -12.48
N VAL A 79 -4.05 37.47 -13.52
CA VAL A 79 -2.65 37.88 -13.67
C VAL A 79 -2.48 38.72 -14.92
N THR A 80 -1.86 39.89 -14.74
CA THR A 80 -1.52 40.83 -15.82
C THR A 80 -0.14 41.42 -15.54
N GLY A 81 0.42 42.16 -16.49
CA GLY A 81 1.64 42.93 -16.25
C GLY A 81 2.53 43.06 -17.47
N ARG A 82 3.75 43.55 -17.22
CA ARG A 82 4.83 43.63 -18.19
C ARG A 82 6.09 43.03 -17.59
N ALA A 83 7.15 42.88 -18.40
CA ALA A 83 8.40 42.31 -17.93
C ALA A 83 8.92 43.03 -16.66
N GLY A 84 9.21 42.25 -15.62
CA GLY A 84 9.65 42.69 -14.30
C GLY A 84 8.60 43.41 -13.45
N ARG A 85 7.33 43.44 -13.87
CA ARG A 85 6.20 44.07 -13.15
C ARG A 85 4.91 43.29 -13.41
N ILE A 86 4.70 42.25 -12.61
CA ILE A 86 3.54 41.37 -12.63
C ILE A 86 2.55 41.83 -11.56
N THR A 87 1.26 41.78 -11.87
CA THR A 87 0.17 42.05 -10.92
C THR A 87 -0.70 40.81 -10.84
N VAL A 88 -0.91 40.32 -9.62
CA VAL A 88 -1.81 39.21 -9.30
C VAL A 88 -2.95 39.75 -8.46
N GLU A 89 -4.16 39.61 -8.97
CA GLU A 89 -5.41 39.95 -8.28
C GLU A 89 -6.08 38.64 -7.83
N GLY A 90 -6.63 38.58 -6.62
CA GLY A 90 -7.23 37.36 -6.07
C GLY A 90 -8.18 37.60 -4.90
N THR A 91 -9.04 36.62 -4.62
CA THR A 91 -10.12 36.68 -3.60
C THR A 91 -9.70 36.29 -2.19
N SER A 92 -8.50 35.72 -2.03
CA SER A 92 -7.88 35.44 -0.74
C SER A 92 -6.35 35.39 -0.87
N PRO A 93 -5.60 35.40 0.23
CA PRO A 93 -4.14 35.22 0.18
C PRO A 93 -3.73 33.91 -0.51
N ALA A 94 -4.41 32.79 -0.25
CA ALA A 94 -4.15 31.54 -0.95
C ALA A 94 -4.43 31.65 -2.47
N VAL A 95 -5.53 32.27 -2.87
CA VAL A 95 -5.89 32.43 -4.29
C VAL A 95 -4.91 33.36 -5.02
N LEU A 96 -4.33 34.36 -4.34
CA LEU A 96 -3.22 35.15 -4.88
C LEU A 96 -2.01 34.26 -5.17
N LEU A 97 -1.68 33.32 -4.30
CA LEU A 97 -0.59 32.36 -4.52
C LEU A 97 -0.93 31.37 -5.65
N THR A 98 -2.18 30.90 -5.75
CA THR A 98 -2.63 30.07 -6.89
C THR A 98 -2.48 30.79 -8.23
N GLY A 99 -2.86 32.08 -8.28
CA GLY A 99 -2.67 32.91 -9.47
C GLY A 99 -1.20 33.13 -9.82
N LEU A 100 -0.36 33.39 -8.81
CA LEU A 100 1.09 33.45 -8.97
C LEU A 100 1.64 32.15 -9.55
N HIS A 101 1.29 31.00 -8.98
CA HIS A 101 1.78 29.70 -9.44
C HIS A 101 1.32 29.39 -10.87
N THR A 102 0.08 29.73 -11.22
CA THR A 102 -0.44 29.59 -12.59
C THR A 102 0.39 30.41 -13.58
N TYR A 103 0.74 31.65 -13.21
CA TYR A 103 1.64 32.49 -14.01
C TYR A 103 3.05 31.89 -14.10
N LEU A 104 3.61 31.39 -13.00
CA LEU A 104 4.92 30.75 -12.98
C LEU A 104 4.95 29.55 -13.93
N ARG A 105 3.96 28.64 -13.86
CA ARG A 105 3.91 27.47 -14.73
C ARG A 105 3.75 27.85 -16.21
N ARG A 106 2.78 28.71 -16.53
CA ARG A 106 2.38 29.01 -17.92
C ARG A 106 3.30 30.01 -18.64
N THR A 107 3.91 30.94 -17.91
CA THR A 107 4.70 32.04 -18.50
C THR A 107 6.17 31.99 -18.12
N ALA A 108 6.47 31.79 -16.83
CA ALA A 108 7.86 31.80 -16.36
C ALA A 108 8.54 30.43 -16.46
N HIS A 109 7.76 29.39 -16.77
CA HIS A 109 8.17 27.97 -16.82
C HIS A 109 8.82 27.51 -15.52
N ALA A 110 8.22 27.86 -14.38
CA ALA A 110 8.68 27.50 -13.05
C ALA A 110 7.56 26.80 -12.27
N SER A 111 7.92 25.93 -11.32
CA SER A 111 6.96 25.22 -10.47
C SER A 111 7.53 24.96 -9.07
N VAL A 112 6.64 24.91 -8.08
CA VAL A 112 6.94 24.50 -6.70
C VAL A 112 6.06 23.30 -6.36
N SER A 113 6.64 22.26 -5.75
CA SER A 113 5.90 21.02 -5.45
C SER A 113 6.47 20.26 -4.25
N TRP A 114 5.77 19.22 -3.81
CA TRP A 114 6.25 18.31 -2.76
C TRP A 114 7.59 17.65 -3.12
N THR A 115 7.78 17.31 -4.39
CA THR A 115 8.94 16.53 -4.86
C THR A 115 9.99 17.39 -5.54
N GLY A 116 10.08 18.67 -5.15
CA GLY A 116 11.10 19.60 -5.58
C GLY A 116 10.59 20.72 -6.49
N ASP A 117 11.50 21.64 -6.76
CA ASP A 117 11.22 22.95 -7.30
C ASP A 117 12.08 23.23 -8.53
N GLN A 118 11.52 24.06 -9.40
CA GLN A 118 12.20 24.71 -10.50
C GLN A 118 11.93 26.20 -10.38
N LEU A 119 12.92 26.94 -9.87
CA LEU A 119 12.84 28.39 -9.68
C LEU A 119 14.02 29.13 -10.34
N ASN A 120 14.63 28.52 -11.36
CA ASN A 120 15.73 29.14 -12.12
C ASN A 120 15.16 30.20 -13.08
N LEU A 121 14.71 31.31 -12.51
CA LEU A 121 13.99 32.37 -13.20
C LEU A 121 14.96 33.39 -13.83
N PRO A 122 14.59 34.02 -14.95
CA PRO A 122 15.33 35.16 -15.49
C PRO A 122 15.33 36.33 -14.50
N ARG A 123 16.35 37.20 -14.59
CA ARG A 123 16.46 38.39 -13.70
C ARG A 123 15.21 39.26 -13.70
N ALA A 124 14.55 39.41 -14.85
CA ALA A 124 13.26 40.06 -14.97
C ALA A 124 12.21 39.02 -15.31
N LEU A 125 11.15 38.94 -14.49
CA LEU A 125 10.01 38.06 -14.72
C LEU A 125 9.37 38.37 -16.10
N PRO A 126 9.08 37.35 -16.93
CA PRO A 126 8.52 37.57 -18.27
C PRO A 126 7.09 38.13 -18.23
N ALA A 127 6.71 38.95 -19.23
CA ALA A 127 5.32 39.38 -19.34
C ALA A 127 4.43 38.20 -19.77
N PRO A 128 3.23 38.03 -19.21
CA PRO A 128 2.28 37.07 -19.74
C PRO A 128 1.84 37.49 -21.15
N ALA A 129 1.69 36.52 -22.07
CA ALA A 129 1.31 36.80 -23.47
C ALA A 129 -0.08 37.46 -23.60
N GLY A 130 -0.93 37.24 -22.59
CA GLY A 130 -2.22 37.87 -22.42
C GLY A 130 -2.65 37.76 -20.95
N GLU A 131 -3.84 38.24 -20.65
CA GLU A 131 -4.41 38.12 -19.32
C GLU A 131 -4.67 36.66 -18.94
N ILE A 132 -4.16 36.22 -17.78
CA ILE A 132 -4.41 34.88 -17.24
C ILE A 132 -5.53 34.99 -16.20
N LYS A 133 -6.55 34.13 -16.30
CA LYS A 133 -7.67 34.06 -15.34
C LYS A 133 -7.87 32.63 -14.87
N GLY A 134 -8.34 32.49 -13.65
CA GLY A 134 -8.89 31.24 -13.12
C GLY A 134 -10.07 31.54 -12.20
N THR A 135 -11.05 30.64 -12.19
CA THR A 135 -12.18 30.68 -11.26
C THR A 135 -12.44 29.26 -10.81
N ALA A 136 -12.48 29.04 -9.51
CA ALA A 136 -12.78 27.72 -8.96
C ALA A 136 -14.26 27.39 -9.23
N ASP A 137 -14.53 26.17 -9.69
CA ASP A 137 -15.90 25.68 -9.92
C ASP A 137 -16.52 25.00 -8.68
N VAL A 138 -15.71 24.77 -7.64
CA VAL A 138 -16.14 24.21 -6.35
C VAL A 138 -15.64 25.02 -5.14
N PRO A 139 -16.45 25.12 -4.07
CA PRO A 139 -16.08 25.89 -2.86
C PRO A 139 -15.03 25.19 -1.98
N HIS A 140 -14.93 23.86 -2.01
CA HIS A 140 -14.01 23.11 -1.15
C HIS A 140 -12.89 22.43 -1.95
N ARG A 141 -11.64 22.78 -1.63
CA ARG A 141 -10.46 22.04 -2.10
C ARG A 141 -9.71 21.55 -0.87
N PHE A 142 -9.94 20.28 -0.54
CA PHE A 142 -9.51 19.63 0.69
C PHE A 142 -8.16 18.92 0.51
N ALA A 143 -7.30 19.01 1.52
CA ALA A 143 -6.02 18.32 1.56
C ALA A 143 -5.83 17.48 2.83
N PHE A 144 -5.19 16.33 2.59
CA PHE A 144 -4.74 15.27 3.48
C PHE A 144 -5.76 14.19 3.83
N ASN A 145 -5.25 12.97 3.95
CA ASN A 145 -5.94 11.85 4.60
C ASN A 145 -5.79 11.94 6.12
N ASP A 146 -6.66 11.26 6.86
CA ASP A 146 -6.53 11.09 8.31
C ASP A 146 -5.16 10.53 8.72
N THR A 147 -4.63 9.59 7.94
CA THR A 147 -3.34 8.91 8.21
C THR A 147 -2.10 9.71 7.79
N ASN A 148 -2.30 10.83 7.06
CA ASN A 148 -1.22 11.62 6.45
C ASN A 148 -0.13 12.04 7.44
N GLU A 149 -0.50 12.55 8.60
CA GLU A 149 0.51 13.03 9.56
C GLU A 149 1.44 11.92 10.04
N GLY A 150 0.89 10.71 10.26
CA GLY A 150 1.65 9.55 10.71
C GLY A 150 2.67 9.10 9.68
N TYR A 151 2.26 8.94 8.41
CA TYR A 151 3.15 8.43 7.37
C TYR A 151 4.05 9.49 6.74
N THR A 152 3.65 10.76 6.68
CA THR A 152 4.44 11.75 5.93
C THR A 152 5.48 12.48 6.78
N GLY A 153 5.26 12.56 8.10
CA GLY A 153 6.18 13.27 8.99
C GLY A 153 5.55 13.69 10.31
N PRO A 154 5.40 12.77 11.28
CA PRO A 154 4.77 13.05 12.57
C PRO A 154 5.62 13.97 13.46
N TYR A 155 6.88 14.19 13.06
CA TYR A 155 7.88 15.03 13.73
C TYR A 155 8.41 16.16 12.84
N ARG A 156 7.67 16.56 11.80
CA ARG A 156 8.02 17.74 10.99
C ARG A 156 8.12 18.98 11.86
N ASP A 157 9.13 19.80 11.61
CA ASP A 157 9.26 21.09 12.28
C ASP A 157 8.40 22.17 11.61
N TRP A 158 8.53 23.39 12.12
CA TRP A 158 7.79 24.54 11.60
C TRP A 158 8.15 24.89 10.16
N ASP A 159 9.42 24.75 9.76
CA ASP A 159 9.85 25.18 8.43
C ASP A 159 9.30 24.22 7.36
N ALA A 160 9.27 22.92 7.67
CA ALA A 160 8.59 21.92 6.85
C ALA A 160 7.08 22.20 6.70
N TRP A 161 6.38 22.50 7.81
CA TRP A 161 4.96 22.85 7.77
C TRP A 161 4.67 24.17 7.05
N GLN A 162 5.51 25.19 7.24
CA GLN A 162 5.35 26.47 6.56
C GLN A 162 5.50 26.31 5.05
N TYR A 163 6.49 25.52 4.61
CA TYR A 163 6.66 25.19 3.19
C TYR A 163 5.47 24.40 2.65
N GLU A 164 4.99 23.37 3.37
CA GLU A 164 3.82 22.59 3.00
C GLU A 164 2.58 23.47 2.78
N LEU A 165 2.28 24.38 3.72
CA LEU A 165 1.14 25.29 3.60
C LEU A 165 1.28 26.28 2.43
N ASP A 166 2.50 26.72 2.13
CA ASP A 166 2.77 27.53 0.94
C ASP A 166 2.54 26.71 -0.35
N VAL A 167 2.97 25.44 -0.41
CA VAL A 167 2.70 24.53 -1.53
C VAL A 167 1.19 24.33 -1.72
N LEU A 168 0.45 23.96 -0.67
CA LEU A 168 -1.00 23.77 -0.76
C LEU A 168 -1.72 25.01 -1.29
N ALA A 169 -1.32 26.21 -0.85
CA ALA A 169 -1.89 27.47 -1.34
C ALA A 169 -1.54 27.74 -2.82
N LEU A 170 -0.32 27.42 -3.27
CA LEU A 170 0.07 27.50 -4.68
C LEU A 170 -0.75 26.54 -5.57
N HIS A 171 -1.24 25.44 -5.02
CA HIS A 171 -2.15 24.47 -5.67
C HIS A 171 -3.64 24.77 -5.42
N GLY A 172 -3.98 25.86 -4.73
CA GLY A 172 -5.36 26.34 -4.59
C GLY A 172 -6.22 25.58 -3.57
N VAL A 173 -5.60 24.79 -2.70
CA VAL A 173 -6.23 24.19 -1.52
C VAL A 173 -6.76 25.28 -0.59
N ASN A 174 -7.91 25.04 0.04
CA ASN A 174 -8.49 25.98 1.01
C ASN A 174 -9.10 25.30 2.26
N ARG A 175 -9.06 23.97 2.36
CA ARG A 175 -9.38 23.19 3.57
C ARG A 175 -8.19 22.28 3.87
N VAL A 176 -7.59 22.42 5.05
CA VAL A 176 -6.36 21.69 5.42
C VAL A 176 -6.60 20.94 6.72
N LEU A 177 -6.50 19.62 6.71
CA LEU A 177 -6.61 18.79 7.91
C LEU A 177 -5.40 19.00 8.84
N VAL A 178 -5.64 19.14 10.15
CA VAL A 178 -4.60 19.34 11.17
C VAL A 178 -4.88 18.45 12.38
N TYR A 179 -4.10 17.37 12.55
CA TYR A 179 -4.26 16.43 13.67
C TYR A 179 -3.28 16.70 14.84
N ILE A 180 -2.09 17.23 14.53
CA ILE A 180 -1.12 17.66 15.53
C ILE A 180 -1.75 18.59 16.57
N GLY A 181 -1.47 18.33 17.84
CA GLY A 181 -2.05 19.05 18.98
C GLY A 181 -3.39 18.46 19.46
N GLY A 182 -4.00 17.52 18.74
CA GLY A 182 -5.18 16.79 19.22
C GLY A 182 -4.91 16.03 20.51
N ASP A 183 -3.71 15.46 20.67
CA ASP A 183 -3.22 14.84 21.90
C ASP A 183 -3.32 15.77 23.13
N ALA A 184 -2.91 17.04 22.99
CA ALA A 184 -3.02 18.02 24.06
C ALA A 184 -4.47 18.36 24.43
N VAL A 185 -5.38 18.41 23.45
CA VAL A 185 -6.81 18.66 23.69
C VAL A 185 -7.43 17.52 24.50
N TYR A 186 -7.21 16.28 24.09
CA TYR A 186 -7.69 15.11 24.83
C TYR A 186 -7.07 15.03 26.23
N TYR A 187 -5.76 15.27 26.35
CA TYR A 187 -5.07 15.32 27.64
C TYR A 187 -5.75 16.30 28.60
N ASP A 188 -5.93 17.56 28.20
CA ASP A 188 -6.54 18.58 29.07
C ASP A 188 -8.02 18.33 29.34
N THR A 189 -8.74 17.75 28.39
CA THR A 189 -10.15 17.39 28.55
C THR A 189 -10.30 16.36 29.65
N PHE A 190 -9.65 15.20 29.53
CA PHE A 190 -9.85 14.10 30.47
C PHE A 190 -9.18 14.30 31.83
N ARG A 191 -8.22 15.22 31.95
CA ARG A 191 -7.73 15.69 33.26
C ARG A 191 -8.83 16.35 34.10
N GLN A 192 -9.90 16.86 33.48
CA GLN A 192 -11.08 17.40 34.18
C GLN A 192 -12.06 16.30 34.62
N PHE A 193 -11.95 15.09 34.06
CA PHE A 193 -12.81 13.94 34.34
C PHE A 193 -12.11 12.87 35.17
N GLY A 194 -11.21 13.28 36.08
CA GLY A 194 -10.63 12.40 37.09
C GLY A 194 -9.44 11.54 36.64
N TYR A 195 -9.00 11.64 35.38
CA TYR A 195 -7.78 10.96 34.92
C TYR A 195 -6.55 11.70 35.39
N THR A 196 -5.55 10.96 35.85
CA THR A 196 -4.23 11.45 36.26
C THR A 196 -3.35 11.77 35.05
N ASP A 197 -2.25 12.48 35.29
CA ASP A 197 -1.21 12.72 34.28
C ASP A 197 -0.68 11.42 33.64
N ALA A 198 -0.42 10.41 34.48
CA ALA A 198 0.18 9.16 34.04
C ALA A 198 -0.79 8.35 33.18
N GLU A 199 -2.07 8.31 33.55
CA GLU A 199 -3.11 7.61 32.78
C GLU A 199 -3.26 8.22 31.38
N MET A 200 -3.37 9.55 31.26
CA MET A 200 -3.52 10.19 29.95
C MET A 200 -2.31 9.99 29.05
N ARG A 201 -1.09 10.11 29.59
CA ARG A 201 0.14 9.92 28.81
C ARG A 201 0.40 8.47 28.41
N ALA A 202 -0.19 7.51 29.11
CA ALA A 202 -0.14 6.10 28.73
C ALA A 202 -1.21 5.73 27.69
N TRP A 203 -2.37 6.38 27.73
CA TRP A 203 -3.46 6.15 26.79
C TRP A 203 -3.22 6.77 25.41
N ILE A 204 -2.54 7.91 25.35
CA ILE A 204 -2.19 8.59 24.09
C ILE A 204 -0.99 7.88 23.43
N PRO A 205 -1.09 7.42 22.18
CA PRO A 205 0.04 6.85 21.44
C PRO A 205 1.17 7.86 21.19
N ALA A 206 2.35 7.34 20.87
CA ALA A 206 3.41 8.16 20.30
C ALA A 206 2.98 8.79 18.95
N PRO A 207 3.51 9.98 18.60
CA PRO A 207 3.05 10.79 17.46
C PRO A 207 2.84 10.07 16.13
N ALA A 208 3.69 9.11 15.76
CA ALA A 208 3.57 8.42 14.48
C ALA A 208 2.26 7.61 14.37
N HIS A 209 1.69 7.18 15.52
CA HIS A 209 0.48 6.37 15.60
C HIS A 209 -0.79 7.14 16.03
N GLN A 210 -0.67 8.43 16.35
CA GLN A 210 -1.81 9.25 16.78
C GLN A 210 -2.96 9.34 15.75
N PRO A 211 -2.73 9.32 14.42
CA PRO A 211 -3.82 9.28 13.45
C PRO A 211 -4.85 8.17 13.69
N TRP A 212 -4.40 6.93 13.94
CA TRP A 212 -5.30 5.79 14.18
C TRP A 212 -6.00 5.88 15.53
N TRP A 213 -5.41 6.54 16.52
CA TRP A 213 -6.09 6.82 17.78
C TRP A 213 -7.19 7.89 17.62
N LEU A 214 -6.92 8.93 16.82
CA LEU A 214 -7.94 9.94 16.48
C LEU A 214 -9.07 9.38 15.62
N LEU A 215 -8.86 8.24 14.94
CA LEU A 215 -9.86 7.43 14.23
C LEU A 215 -10.54 6.36 15.12
N GLN A 216 -10.24 6.30 16.42
CA GLN A 216 -10.72 5.28 17.36
C GLN A 216 -10.29 3.83 17.04
N ASN A 217 -9.22 3.64 16.27
CA ASN A 217 -8.72 2.31 15.89
C ASN A 217 -7.75 1.73 16.93
N MET A 218 -7.06 2.56 17.71
CA MET A 218 -6.12 2.09 18.71
C MET A 218 -5.97 3.05 19.88
N SER A 219 -5.40 2.58 20.98
CA SER A 219 -4.93 3.41 22.09
C SER A 219 -3.61 2.90 22.64
N GLY A 220 -2.80 3.79 23.22
CA GLY A 220 -1.43 3.49 23.63
C GLY A 220 -0.51 3.17 22.45
N PHE A 221 0.58 2.44 22.71
CA PHE A 221 1.68 2.14 21.78
C PHE A 221 2.74 3.25 21.61
N GLY A 222 4.01 2.84 21.54
CA GLY A 222 5.17 3.74 21.43
C GLY A 222 5.41 4.70 22.62
N GLY A 223 4.48 4.78 23.58
CA GLY A 223 4.49 5.71 24.70
C GLY A 223 5.22 5.23 25.98
N PRO A 224 4.99 5.90 27.11
CA PRO A 224 4.11 7.06 27.28
C PRO A 224 4.72 8.34 26.67
N VAL A 225 3.87 9.20 26.12
CA VAL A 225 4.27 10.54 25.64
C VAL A 225 4.71 11.40 26.83
N SER A 226 5.73 12.25 26.69
CA SER A 226 6.11 13.19 27.75
C SER A 226 5.30 14.47 27.70
N ARG A 227 5.20 15.18 28.85
CA ARG A 227 4.58 16.52 28.88
C ARG A 227 5.30 17.51 27.96
N GLN A 228 6.62 17.43 27.85
CA GLN A 228 7.40 18.32 27.00
C GLN A 228 7.06 18.10 25.52
N LEU A 229 6.95 16.84 25.09
CA LEU A 229 6.57 16.50 23.73
C LEU A 229 5.15 17.00 23.42
N LEU A 230 4.21 16.75 24.33
CA LEU A 230 2.82 17.19 24.20
C LEU A 230 2.71 18.72 24.05
N GLU A 231 3.34 19.50 24.92
CA GLU A 231 3.28 20.97 24.83
C GLU A 231 4.06 21.52 23.63
N ARG A 232 5.17 20.87 23.23
CA ARG A 232 5.90 21.27 22.01
C ARG A 232 5.07 21.03 20.74
N ARG A 233 4.29 19.94 20.70
CA ARG A 233 3.36 19.65 19.60
C ARG A 233 2.20 20.63 19.57
N ALA A 234 1.63 20.95 20.73
CA ALA A 234 0.59 21.99 20.84
C ALA A 234 1.07 23.36 20.35
N ALA A 235 2.29 23.78 20.74
CA ALA A 235 2.87 25.03 20.26
C ALA A 235 3.11 25.06 18.74
N LEU A 236 3.45 23.91 18.14
CA LEU A 236 3.55 23.80 16.68
C LEU A 236 2.16 23.86 16.01
N ALA A 237 1.17 23.18 16.59
CA ALA A 237 -0.20 23.19 16.10
C ALA A 237 -0.79 24.61 16.05
N GLU A 238 -0.56 25.43 17.09
CA GLU A 238 -0.97 26.85 17.11
C GLU A 238 -0.42 27.61 15.90
N LYS A 239 0.88 27.46 15.62
CA LYS A 239 1.52 28.12 14.47
C LYS A 239 0.95 27.65 13.12
N ILE A 240 0.66 26.35 12.99
CA ILE A 240 0.07 25.77 11.78
C ILE A 240 -1.32 26.33 11.54
N VAL A 241 -2.17 26.27 12.55
CA VAL A 241 -3.57 26.72 12.49
C VAL A 241 -3.64 28.22 12.18
N ASP A 242 -2.81 29.03 12.83
CA ASP A 242 -2.74 30.47 12.55
C ASP A 242 -2.28 30.75 11.12
N ARG A 243 -1.27 30.01 10.62
CA ARG A 243 -0.81 30.19 9.25
C ARG A 243 -1.84 29.79 8.19
N ILE A 244 -2.63 28.75 8.46
CA ILE A 244 -3.75 28.37 7.59
C ILE A 244 -4.77 29.51 7.52
N ARG A 245 -5.13 30.11 8.66
CA ARG A 245 -6.04 31.28 8.71
C ARG A 245 -5.46 32.51 8.03
N ASP A 246 -4.19 32.82 8.27
CA ASP A 246 -3.48 33.93 7.63
C ASP A 246 -3.52 33.80 6.09
N LEU A 247 -3.47 32.58 5.57
CA LEU A 247 -3.59 32.33 4.14
C LEU A 247 -5.04 32.40 3.61
N GLY A 248 -6.03 32.67 4.46
CA GLY A 248 -7.45 32.65 4.10
C GLY A 248 -8.00 31.24 3.86
N MET A 249 -7.32 30.22 4.38
CA MET A 249 -7.76 28.82 4.33
C MET A 249 -8.44 28.43 5.65
N THR A 250 -9.17 27.31 5.67
CA THR A 250 -9.79 26.78 6.89
C THR A 250 -8.95 25.63 7.46
N PRO A 251 -8.50 25.72 8.73
CA PRO A 251 -7.90 24.58 9.43
C PRO A 251 -9.02 23.60 9.81
N VAL A 252 -9.05 22.43 9.21
CA VAL A 252 -10.01 21.38 9.56
C VAL A 252 -9.47 20.65 10.79
N LEU A 253 -10.10 20.87 11.95
CA LEU A 253 -9.66 20.32 13.23
C LEU A 253 -10.40 19.00 13.55
N PRO A 254 -9.85 18.11 14.39
CA PRO A 254 -10.59 16.93 14.85
C PRO A 254 -11.81 17.37 15.67
N GLY A 255 -12.97 16.75 15.44
CA GLY A 255 -14.13 16.90 16.32
C GLY A 255 -14.20 15.79 17.38
N TYR A 256 -15.15 15.92 18.32
CA TYR A 256 -15.40 14.91 19.35
C TYR A 256 -16.62 14.06 19.02
N TYR A 257 -16.43 12.74 19.02
CA TYR A 257 -17.46 11.77 18.68
C TYR A 257 -17.44 10.52 19.58
N GLY A 258 -16.95 10.69 20.82
CA GLY A 258 -17.18 9.71 21.90
C GLY A 258 -15.97 8.88 22.33
N SER A 259 -14.75 9.17 21.85
CA SER A 259 -13.57 8.44 22.33
C SER A 259 -13.31 8.74 23.80
N VAL A 260 -13.22 7.72 24.64
CA VAL A 260 -12.87 7.85 26.06
C VAL A 260 -11.75 6.88 26.46
N PRO A 261 -10.95 7.21 27.49
CA PRO A 261 -10.02 6.23 28.04
C PRO A 261 -10.79 5.09 28.72
N ASP A 262 -10.05 4.01 29.00
CA ASP A 262 -10.54 2.88 29.81
C ASP A 262 -11.16 3.38 31.12
N ASP A 263 -12.11 2.60 31.65
CA ASP A 263 -12.78 2.82 32.95
C ASP A 263 -13.60 4.11 33.14
N PHE A 264 -13.87 4.84 32.05
CA PHE A 264 -14.60 6.13 32.08
C PHE A 264 -15.88 6.14 32.92
N PRO A 265 -16.80 5.14 32.83
CA PRO A 265 -18.01 5.11 33.66
C PRO A 265 -17.72 5.14 35.16
N ALA A 266 -16.62 4.51 35.61
CA ALA A 266 -16.26 4.45 37.02
C ALA A 266 -15.70 5.78 37.53
N LYS A 267 -14.99 6.55 36.68
CA LYS A 267 -14.43 7.86 37.05
C LYS A 267 -15.44 8.99 36.95
N HIS A 268 -16.32 8.96 35.95
CA HIS A 268 -17.34 9.99 35.75
C HIS A 268 -18.57 9.79 36.65
N GLY A 269 -19.08 8.55 36.73
CA GLY A 269 -20.38 8.26 37.34
C GLY A 269 -21.57 8.78 36.53
N GLY A 270 -22.77 8.82 37.14
CA GLY A 270 -23.98 9.31 36.49
C GLY A 270 -24.56 8.31 35.49
N ASP A 271 -24.97 8.79 34.30
CA ASP A 271 -25.49 7.98 33.19
C ASP A 271 -24.41 7.58 32.18
N ALA A 272 -23.12 7.80 32.48
CA ALA A 272 -22.01 7.46 31.61
C ALA A 272 -22.06 5.97 31.23
N ALA A 273 -22.32 5.69 29.96
CA ALA A 273 -22.38 4.36 29.38
C ALA A 273 -21.41 4.29 28.19
N VAL A 274 -20.68 3.18 28.09
CA VAL A 274 -19.72 2.96 27.00
C VAL A 274 -20.01 1.66 26.28
N VAL A 275 -19.73 1.64 24.97
CA VAL A 275 -19.75 0.45 24.14
C VAL A 275 -18.31 0.05 23.82
N ALA A 276 -17.92 -1.15 24.22
CA ALA A 276 -16.61 -1.70 23.89
C ALA A 276 -16.47 -1.87 22.37
N GLN A 277 -15.39 -1.34 21.80
CA GLN A 277 -15.19 -1.33 20.34
C GLN A 277 -14.39 -2.53 19.80
N GLY A 278 -13.86 -3.39 20.69
CA GLY A 278 -13.04 -4.53 20.31
C GLY A 278 -11.63 -4.11 19.88
N ASP A 279 -11.08 -4.84 18.91
CA ASP A 279 -9.71 -4.64 18.42
C ASP A 279 -9.72 -4.21 16.94
N TRP A 280 -8.67 -3.52 16.51
CA TRP A 280 -8.35 -3.25 15.10
C TRP A 280 -6.86 -3.51 14.91
N GLY A 281 -6.47 -4.37 13.96
CA GLY A 281 -5.07 -4.74 13.75
C GLY A 281 -4.38 -5.22 15.04
N ALA A 282 -5.07 -6.03 15.84
CA ALA A 282 -4.69 -6.49 17.18
C ALA A 282 -4.38 -5.39 18.21
N PHE A 283 -4.74 -4.14 17.96
CA PHE A 283 -4.73 -3.08 18.94
C PHE A 283 -6.10 -2.92 19.58
N LYS A 284 -6.10 -2.73 20.91
CA LYS A 284 -7.31 -2.38 21.64
C LYS A 284 -7.82 -1.01 21.19
N ARG A 285 -9.05 -0.96 20.70
CA ARG A 285 -9.76 0.29 20.42
C ARG A 285 -10.17 0.97 21.73
N PRO A 286 -10.16 2.31 21.80
CA PRO A 286 -10.77 3.02 22.93
C PRO A 286 -12.26 2.70 23.01
N ASP A 287 -12.81 2.70 24.23
CA ASP A 287 -14.24 2.55 24.43
C ASP A 287 -15.00 3.75 23.82
N TRP A 288 -16.23 3.50 23.35
CA TRP A 288 -17.08 4.53 22.75
C TRP A 288 -18.16 4.98 23.73
N LEU A 289 -18.10 6.24 24.18
CA LEU A 289 -19.09 6.87 25.03
C LEU A 289 -20.40 7.06 24.27
N ASP A 290 -21.49 6.48 24.79
CA ASP A 290 -22.82 6.54 24.18
C ASP A 290 -23.27 7.99 24.00
N PRO A 291 -23.43 8.47 22.75
CA PRO A 291 -23.79 9.87 22.48
C PRO A 291 -25.17 10.30 22.99
N ARG A 292 -26.02 9.36 23.43
CA ARG A 292 -27.35 9.66 24.00
C ARG A 292 -27.28 10.10 25.47
N THR A 293 -26.12 9.98 26.12
CA THR A 293 -25.94 10.24 27.55
C THR A 293 -25.58 11.70 27.84
N THR A 294 -25.93 12.18 29.04
CA THR A 294 -25.50 13.51 29.50
C THR A 294 -23.99 13.61 29.70
N ALA A 295 -23.34 12.49 30.05
CA ALA A 295 -21.89 12.40 30.10
C ALA A 295 -21.22 12.71 28.74
N PHE A 296 -21.81 12.31 27.61
CA PHE A 296 -21.30 12.68 26.28
C PHE A 296 -21.35 14.19 26.06
N ASP A 297 -22.48 14.83 26.38
CA ASP A 297 -22.64 16.28 26.27
C ASP A 297 -21.59 17.05 27.11
N ASP A 298 -21.32 16.59 28.33
CA ASP A 298 -20.35 17.19 29.23
C ASP A 298 -18.91 17.08 28.67
N VAL A 299 -18.53 15.90 28.18
CA VAL A 299 -17.20 15.69 27.59
C VAL A 299 -17.04 16.44 26.28
N ALA A 300 -18.04 16.42 25.40
CA ALA A 300 -18.01 17.15 24.13
C ALA A 300 -17.88 18.67 24.37
N ALA A 301 -18.64 19.21 25.32
CA ALA A 301 -18.54 20.63 25.68
C ALA A 301 -17.17 20.99 26.24
N ALA A 302 -16.59 20.13 27.09
CA ALA A 302 -15.24 20.32 27.62
C ALA A 302 -14.17 20.24 26.52
N PHE A 303 -14.27 19.25 25.62
CA PHE A 303 -13.36 19.06 24.49
C PHE A 303 -13.33 20.29 23.59
N TYR A 304 -14.49 20.74 23.10
CA TYR A 304 -14.55 21.88 22.19
C TYR A 304 -14.13 23.19 22.87
N ARG A 305 -14.40 23.34 24.17
CA ARG A 305 -13.90 24.49 24.94
C ARG A 305 -12.37 24.49 25.01
N VAL A 306 -11.76 23.37 25.39
CA VAL A 306 -10.29 23.21 25.47
C VAL A 306 -9.64 23.42 24.10
N GLN A 307 -10.19 22.81 23.04
CA GLN A 307 -9.67 22.97 21.68
C GLN A 307 -9.72 24.44 21.24
N LYS A 308 -10.84 25.14 21.51
CA LYS A 308 -10.98 26.56 21.19
C LYS A 308 -10.03 27.44 22.02
N GLU A 309 -9.79 27.10 23.28
CA GLU A 309 -8.82 27.82 24.13
C GLU A 309 -7.39 27.66 23.62
N ARG A 310 -7.00 26.47 23.14
CA ARG A 310 -5.64 26.21 22.63
C ARG A 310 -5.42 26.72 21.21
N PHE A 311 -6.37 26.53 20.31
CA PHE A 311 -6.15 26.72 18.87
C PHE A 311 -7.15 27.68 18.22
N GLY A 312 -8.11 28.24 18.96
CA GLY A 312 -9.19 29.06 18.39
C GLY A 312 -10.26 28.24 17.67
N ALA A 313 -11.31 28.91 17.18
CA ALA A 313 -12.41 28.25 16.49
C ALA A 313 -12.08 27.91 15.03
N SER A 314 -12.71 26.86 14.50
CA SER A 314 -12.77 26.57 13.06
C SER A 314 -14.22 26.56 12.59
N THR A 315 -14.41 26.48 11.27
CA THR A 315 -15.71 26.32 10.62
C THR A 315 -15.91 24.93 10.05
N MET A 316 -14.91 24.04 10.17
CA MET A 316 -15.00 22.66 9.67
C MET A 316 -14.23 21.71 10.59
N TYR A 317 -14.83 20.57 10.88
CA TYR A 317 -14.32 19.58 11.84
C TYR A 317 -14.39 18.17 11.24
N LYS A 318 -13.31 17.40 11.36
CA LYS A 318 -13.20 16.03 10.86
C LYS A 318 -13.58 15.02 11.93
N MET A 319 -14.54 14.14 11.65
CA MET A 319 -14.97 13.06 12.55
C MET A 319 -15.44 11.85 11.73
N ASP A 320 -14.98 10.64 12.09
CA ASP A 320 -15.26 9.40 11.35
C ASP A 320 -15.85 8.35 12.28
N LEU A 321 -17.12 8.56 12.60
CA LEU A 321 -17.85 7.66 13.49
C LEU A 321 -17.86 6.22 12.92
N LEU A 322 -17.46 5.24 13.73
CA LEU A 322 -17.36 3.81 13.38
C LEU A 322 -16.42 3.52 12.17
N HIS A 323 -15.29 4.21 12.11
CA HIS A 323 -14.27 4.00 11.08
C HIS A 323 -13.66 2.59 11.15
N GLU A 324 -13.62 1.90 10.00
CA GLU A 324 -13.07 0.54 9.82
C GLU A 324 -13.50 -0.47 10.88
N GLY A 325 -14.79 -0.45 11.23
CA GLY A 325 -15.39 -1.37 12.18
C GLY A 325 -15.87 -0.64 13.43
N GLY A 326 -15.50 -1.15 14.60
CA GLY A 326 -16.17 -0.82 15.84
C GLY A 326 -17.55 -1.51 15.94
N ASN A 327 -18.23 -1.27 17.05
CA ASN A 327 -19.53 -1.86 17.31
C ASN A 327 -20.46 -0.81 17.92
N PRO A 328 -21.61 -0.49 17.29
CA PRO A 328 -22.55 0.43 17.88
C PRO A 328 -23.27 -0.14 19.11
N GLY A 329 -23.19 -1.45 19.35
CA GLY A 329 -23.93 -2.11 20.43
C GLY A 329 -25.43 -1.95 20.22
N ASP A 330 -26.12 -1.44 21.24
CA ASP A 330 -27.54 -1.10 21.19
C ASP A 330 -27.81 0.38 20.85
N VAL A 331 -26.77 1.18 20.57
CA VAL A 331 -26.87 2.59 20.23
C VAL A 331 -27.35 2.73 18.76
N PRO A 332 -28.53 3.34 18.49
CA PRO A 332 -28.96 3.58 17.12
C PRO A 332 -28.04 4.59 16.43
N VAL A 333 -27.41 4.19 15.33
CA VAL A 333 -26.39 5.00 14.62
C VAL A 333 -26.94 6.38 14.19
N GLY A 334 -28.19 6.47 13.75
CA GLY A 334 -28.80 7.74 13.38
C GLY A 334 -28.99 8.70 14.56
N GLU A 335 -29.40 8.20 15.73
CA GLU A 335 -29.52 9.00 16.95
C GLU A 335 -28.14 9.43 17.48
N ALA A 336 -27.15 8.53 17.41
CA ALA A 336 -25.78 8.85 17.74
C ALA A 336 -25.21 9.96 16.84
N ALA A 337 -25.44 9.86 15.53
CA ALA A 337 -25.00 10.87 14.57
C ALA A 337 -25.66 12.23 14.83
N ALA A 338 -26.97 12.25 15.11
CA ALA A 338 -27.70 13.46 15.48
C ALA A 338 -27.13 14.12 16.76
N ALA A 339 -26.78 13.32 17.77
CA ALA A 339 -26.19 13.82 19.01
C ALA A 339 -24.76 14.36 18.81
N VAL A 340 -23.93 13.67 18.03
CA VAL A 340 -22.57 14.12 17.66
C VAL A 340 -22.63 15.44 16.90
N GLU A 341 -23.50 15.54 15.88
CA GLU A 341 -23.71 16.79 15.14
C GLU A 341 -24.27 17.89 16.06
N GLY A 342 -25.24 17.57 16.92
CA GLY A 342 -25.81 18.52 17.87
C GLY A 342 -24.77 19.11 18.83
N ALA A 343 -23.86 18.29 19.35
CA ALA A 343 -22.76 18.74 20.19
C ALA A 343 -21.79 19.65 19.42
N LEU A 344 -21.45 19.30 18.18
CA LEU A 344 -20.64 20.17 17.31
C LEU A 344 -21.34 21.51 17.07
N GLN A 345 -22.62 21.53 16.68
CA GLN A 345 -23.36 22.77 16.40
C GLN A 345 -23.56 23.64 17.64
N LYS A 346 -23.70 23.03 18.83
CA LYS A 346 -23.78 23.76 20.10
C LYS A 346 -22.47 24.51 20.40
N ALA A 347 -21.33 23.87 20.16
CA ALA A 347 -20.02 24.49 20.37
C ALA A 347 -19.64 25.48 19.25
N HIS A 348 -19.99 25.15 18.01
CA HIS A 348 -19.61 25.85 16.79
C HIS A 348 -20.80 25.97 15.82
N PRO A 349 -21.74 26.92 16.05
CA PRO A 349 -22.90 27.09 15.19
C PRO A 349 -22.52 27.31 13.73
N GLY A 350 -23.08 26.49 12.84
CA GLY A 350 -22.87 26.54 11.39
C GLY A 350 -21.61 25.82 10.91
N ALA A 351 -20.86 25.15 11.79
CA ALA A 351 -19.70 24.36 11.39
C ALA A 351 -20.09 23.20 10.47
N ILE A 352 -19.16 22.80 9.60
CA ILE A 352 -19.30 21.65 8.71
C ILE A 352 -18.61 20.43 9.34
N TRP A 353 -19.34 19.32 9.43
CA TRP A 353 -18.78 18.01 9.71
C TRP A 353 -18.19 17.42 8.42
N ALA A 354 -16.87 17.38 8.32
CA ALA A 354 -16.18 16.63 7.28
C ALA A 354 -16.07 15.15 7.68
N ILE A 355 -16.44 14.22 6.80
CA ILE A 355 -16.39 12.76 7.06
C ILE A 355 -15.79 12.03 5.86
N LEU A 356 -14.96 11.01 6.11
CA LEU A 356 -14.34 10.21 5.06
C LEU A 356 -15.36 9.24 4.45
N GLY A 357 -15.49 9.28 3.12
CA GLY A 357 -16.15 8.22 2.34
C GLY A 357 -15.18 7.06 2.14
N TRP A 358 -15.25 6.03 2.98
CA TRP A 358 -14.37 4.86 2.95
C TRP A 358 -15.10 3.59 3.34
N GLN A 359 -14.87 2.52 2.58
CA GLN A 359 -15.59 1.25 2.67
C GLN A 359 -17.12 1.46 2.67
N SER A 360 -17.78 1.21 3.81
CA SER A 360 -19.23 1.36 3.99
C SER A 360 -19.62 2.61 4.80
N ASN A 361 -18.65 3.45 5.18
CA ASN A 361 -18.85 4.68 5.93
C ASN A 361 -18.79 5.91 5.00
N PRO A 362 -19.62 6.95 5.20
CA PRO A 362 -20.75 7.02 6.13
C PRO A 362 -21.89 6.07 5.76
N SER A 363 -22.46 5.40 6.76
CA SER A 363 -23.65 4.56 6.55
C SER A 363 -24.89 5.40 6.24
N LYS A 364 -25.87 4.82 5.53
CA LYS A 364 -27.16 5.48 5.30
C LYS A 364 -27.85 5.92 6.59
N ALA A 365 -27.79 5.11 7.64
CA ALA A 365 -28.40 5.44 8.93
C ALA A 365 -27.75 6.68 9.57
N LEU A 366 -26.43 6.85 9.42
CA LEU A 366 -25.72 8.06 9.84
C LEU A 366 -26.20 9.27 9.05
N LEU A 367 -26.22 9.17 7.71
CA LEU A 367 -26.61 10.27 6.83
C LEU A 367 -28.07 10.70 6.99
N ASP A 368 -28.97 9.78 7.32
CA ASP A 368 -30.38 10.09 7.57
C ASP A 368 -30.60 10.73 8.95
N GLY A 369 -29.62 10.67 9.86
CA GLY A 369 -29.68 11.22 11.22
C GLY A 369 -29.18 12.66 11.38
N VAL A 370 -28.53 13.23 10.35
CA VAL A 370 -27.85 14.55 10.42
C VAL A 370 -28.47 15.59 9.48
N ASP A 371 -28.22 16.87 9.74
CA ASP A 371 -28.43 17.94 8.77
C ASP A 371 -27.37 17.84 7.66
N LYS A 372 -27.76 17.21 6.54
CA LYS A 372 -26.88 17.03 5.38
C LYS A 372 -26.25 18.33 4.86
N ALA A 373 -26.89 19.48 5.03
CA ALA A 373 -26.30 20.77 4.61
C ALA A 373 -25.12 21.21 5.49
N ARG A 374 -24.92 20.55 6.64
CA ARG A 374 -23.80 20.74 7.57
C ARG A 374 -22.76 19.63 7.50
N MET A 375 -22.82 18.78 6.47
CA MET A 375 -21.85 17.71 6.25
C MET A 375 -21.14 17.86 4.91
N LEU A 376 -19.86 17.48 4.85
CA LEU A 376 -19.10 17.32 3.63
C LEU A 376 -18.44 15.93 3.63
N ILE A 377 -18.82 15.08 2.69
CA ILE A 377 -18.16 13.78 2.51
C ILE A 377 -16.90 14.00 1.67
N VAL A 378 -15.73 13.67 2.19
CA VAL A 378 -14.49 13.62 1.40
C VAL A 378 -14.34 12.20 0.85
N ASP A 379 -14.65 12.02 -0.44
CA ASP A 379 -14.87 10.69 -1.03
C ASP A 379 -13.56 10.03 -1.46
N GLY A 380 -13.08 9.07 -0.66
CA GLY A 380 -11.84 8.33 -0.92
C GLY A 380 -11.97 7.19 -1.93
N LEU A 381 -13.17 6.96 -2.49
CA LEU A 381 -13.45 5.85 -3.40
C LEU A 381 -13.79 6.30 -4.83
N SER A 382 -13.71 7.61 -5.12
CA SER A 382 -14.12 8.18 -6.41
C SER A 382 -13.37 7.57 -7.61
N ASP A 383 -12.15 7.09 -7.38
CA ASP A 383 -11.28 6.50 -8.40
C ASP A 383 -10.89 5.03 -8.14
N ARG A 384 -11.58 4.34 -7.21
CA ARG A 384 -11.19 2.97 -6.81
C ARG A 384 -12.01 1.87 -7.48
N TYR A 385 -13.33 2.07 -7.62
CA TYR A 385 -14.22 1.02 -8.10
C TYR A 385 -15.09 1.49 -9.28
N THR A 386 -15.27 0.61 -10.28
CA THR A 386 -16.20 0.85 -11.40
C THR A 386 -17.66 0.81 -10.98
N THR A 387 -17.97 0.24 -9.81
CA THR A 387 -19.32 0.21 -9.22
C THR A 387 -19.77 1.56 -8.65
N VAL A 388 -18.82 2.44 -8.31
CA VAL A 388 -19.12 3.81 -7.92
C VAL A 388 -19.53 4.60 -9.17
N THR A 389 -20.83 4.80 -9.32
CA THR A 389 -21.44 5.39 -10.52
C THR A 389 -22.44 6.51 -10.22
N ASP A 390 -23.10 6.48 -9.06
CA ASP A 390 -24.07 7.50 -8.66
C ASP A 390 -23.96 7.91 -7.19
N ARG A 391 -23.10 8.90 -6.92
CA ARG A 391 -22.93 9.45 -5.58
C ARG A 391 -24.12 10.20 -5.03
N GLU A 392 -25.00 10.71 -5.89
CA GLU A 392 -26.20 11.40 -5.42
C GLU A 392 -27.15 10.42 -4.73
N SER A 393 -27.25 9.20 -5.26
CA SER A 393 -28.00 8.12 -4.64
C SER A 393 -27.28 7.55 -3.43
N ASP A 394 -25.98 7.25 -3.54
CA ASP A 394 -25.19 6.67 -2.44
C ASP A 394 -25.24 7.54 -1.18
N TRP A 395 -25.08 8.86 -1.36
CA TRP A 395 -25.00 9.84 -0.28
C TRP A 395 -26.32 10.56 0.02
N GLY A 396 -27.38 10.23 -0.71
CA GLY A 396 -28.72 10.76 -0.52
C GLY A 396 -28.75 12.30 -0.54
N GLY A 397 -28.02 12.91 -1.48
CA GLY A 397 -27.92 14.36 -1.68
C GLY A 397 -26.98 15.11 -0.73
N THR A 398 -26.23 14.42 0.15
CA THR A 398 -25.24 15.06 1.02
C THR A 398 -24.10 15.69 0.19
N PRO A 399 -23.66 16.93 0.46
CA PRO A 399 -22.51 17.52 -0.22
C PRO A 399 -21.26 16.66 -0.11
N TYR A 400 -20.53 16.50 -1.21
CA TYR A 400 -19.34 15.66 -1.25
C TYR A 400 -18.22 16.25 -2.11
N ALA A 401 -16.99 15.83 -1.87
CA ALA A 401 -15.81 16.20 -2.63
C ALA A 401 -15.26 15.00 -3.39
N PHE A 402 -15.03 15.14 -4.69
CA PHE A 402 -14.38 14.12 -5.53
C PHE A 402 -12.95 13.94 -5.05
N GLY A 403 -12.65 12.79 -4.46
CA GLY A 403 -11.36 12.53 -3.85
C GLY A 403 -10.64 11.32 -4.41
N SER A 404 -9.34 11.27 -4.13
CA SER A 404 -8.49 10.12 -4.45
C SER A 404 -7.51 9.85 -3.30
N ILE A 405 -7.33 8.57 -3.00
CA ILE A 405 -6.27 8.02 -2.16
C ILE A 405 -5.33 7.24 -3.09
N TRP A 406 -4.51 7.95 -3.88
CA TRP A 406 -3.59 7.30 -4.83
C TRP A 406 -2.36 6.66 -4.14
N ASN A 407 -2.17 6.93 -2.85
CA ASN A 407 -1.04 6.47 -2.06
C ASN A 407 -1.52 5.93 -0.71
N PHE A 408 -1.15 4.70 -0.39
CA PHE A 408 -1.39 4.03 0.90
C PHE A 408 -0.05 3.79 1.61
N GLY A 409 0.00 3.93 2.94
CA GLY A 409 1.19 3.70 3.77
C GLY A 409 2.40 4.61 3.50
N GLY A 410 2.31 5.52 2.53
CA GLY A 410 3.48 6.22 1.99
C GLY A 410 4.36 5.37 1.08
N HIS A 411 3.78 4.35 0.43
CA HIS A 411 4.50 3.53 -0.56
C HIS A 411 5.18 4.42 -1.60
N THR A 412 6.37 4.03 -2.03
CA THR A 412 7.19 4.80 -2.98
C THR A 412 6.83 4.65 -4.48
N PRO A 413 5.94 3.75 -4.96
CA PRO A 413 5.62 3.68 -6.38
C PRO A 413 5.10 4.98 -7.01
N ILE A 414 5.43 5.17 -8.29
CA ILE A 414 4.92 6.25 -9.13
C ILE A 414 3.59 5.82 -9.75
N GLY A 415 2.58 6.66 -9.69
CA GLY A 415 1.36 6.51 -10.49
C GLY A 415 0.08 7.01 -9.82
N ALA A 416 -0.97 7.13 -10.63
CA ALA A 416 -2.33 7.42 -10.21
C ALA A 416 -3.33 7.05 -11.32
N ASN A 417 -4.62 6.95 -10.98
CA ASN A 417 -5.71 6.73 -11.93
C ASN A 417 -6.15 8.04 -12.63
N ALA A 418 -5.19 8.78 -13.21
CA ALA A 418 -5.46 10.08 -13.83
C ALA A 418 -6.55 10.08 -14.92
N PRO A 419 -6.68 9.04 -15.79
CA PRO A 419 -7.76 8.97 -16.77
C PRO A 419 -9.14 8.93 -16.12
N ASP A 420 -9.28 8.21 -15.01
CA ASP A 420 -10.54 8.16 -14.26
C ASP A 420 -10.88 9.53 -13.67
N TRP A 421 -9.90 10.30 -13.19
CA TRP A 421 -10.18 11.63 -12.62
C TRP A 421 -10.71 12.61 -13.66
N VAL A 422 -10.03 12.72 -14.81
CA VAL A 422 -10.43 13.66 -15.87
C VAL A 422 -11.72 13.24 -16.56
N GLU A 423 -12.06 11.96 -16.53
CA GLU A 423 -13.32 11.45 -17.07
C GLU A 423 -14.48 11.62 -16.09
N GLN A 424 -14.31 11.25 -14.82
CA GLN A 424 -15.42 11.16 -13.87
C GLN A 424 -15.76 12.52 -13.24
N TYR A 425 -14.77 13.35 -12.91
CA TYR A 425 -15.02 14.62 -12.23
C TYR A 425 -15.97 15.55 -13.01
N PRO A 426 -15.76 15.84 -14.30
CA PRO A 426 -16.69 16.68 -15.06
C PRO A 426 -18.09 16.06 -15.17
N LYS A 427 -18.19 14.72 -15.29
CA LYS A 427 -19.49 14.02 -15.35
C LYS A 427 -20.30 14.22 -14.07
N TRP A 428 -19.63 14.21 -12.92
CA TRP A 428 -20.28 14.40 -11.63
C TRP A 428 -20.61 15.87 -11.41
N ARG A 429 -19.65 16.77 -11.67
CA ARG A 429 -19.84 18.23 -11.57
C ARG A 429 -21.00 18.73 -12.43
N ASP A 430 -21.07 18.26 -13.67
CA ASP A 430 -22.05 18.74 -14.66
C ASP A 430 -23.38 17.98 -14.58
N LYS A 431 -23.52 17.01 -13.66
CA LYS A 431 -24.78 16.29 -13.41
C LYS A 431 -25.84 17.28 -12.93
N LYS A 432 -27.06 17.15 -13.45
CA LYS A 432 -28.19 17.97 -13.01
C LYS A 432 -28.43 17.76 -11.51
N ASP A 433 -28.57 18.87 -10.78
CA ASP A 433 -28.80 18.89 -9.34
C ASP A 433 -27.70 18.18 -8.53
N SER A 434 -26.44 18.23 -9.00
CA SER A 434 -25.32 17.59 -8.31
C SER A 434 -25.03 18.20 -6.93
N SER A 435 -24.74 17.34 -5.95
CA SER A 435 -24.23 17.72 -4.64
C SER A 435 -22.69 17.78 -4.58
N LEU A 436 -21.99 17.64 -5.71
CA LEU A 436 -20.54 17.81 -5.76
C LEU A 436 -20.17 19.25 -5.35
N ALA A 437 -19.45 19.35 -4.24
CA ALA A 437 -19.08 20.62 -3.61
C ALA A 437 -17.55 20.79 -3.46
N GLY A 438 -16.75 19.85 -3.97
CA GLY A 438 -15.31 19.93 -3.83
C GLY A 438 -14.48 18.89 -4.55
N ILE A 439 -13.17 19.02 -4.34
CA ILE A 439 -12.16 17.99 -4.58
C ILE A 439 -11.43 17.67 -3.27
N ALA A 440 -10.89 16.46 -3.13
CA ALA A 440 -10.16 16.04 -1.94
C ALA A 440 -8.88 15.25 -2.28
N ALA A 441 -7.72 15.89 -2.08
CA ALA A 441 -6.41 15.26 -2.21
C ALA A 441 -6.06 14.53 -0.91
N MET A 442 -6.24 13.19 -0.88
CA MET A 442 -6.15 12.41 0.36
C MET A 442 -5.16 11.24 0.26
N PRO A 443 -3.91 11.45 -0.18
CA PRO A 443 -2.91 10.40 -0.04
C PRO A 443 -2.67 10.11 1.45
N GLU A 444 -2.47 8.85 1.79
CA GLU A 444 -2.02 8.48 3.15
C GLU A 444 -0.62 9.02 3.45
N ALA A 445 0.20 9.36 2.43
CA ALA A 445 1.36 10.23 2.62
C ALA A 445 1.52 11.27 1.50
N ALA A 446 1.59 12.55 1.89
CA ALA A 446 1.71 13.72 0.99
C ALA A 446 3.17 14.20 0.80
N ASP A 447 4.03 13.36 0.25
CA ASP A 447 5.44 13.69 -0.04
C ASP A 447 5.97 13.07 -1.35
N ASN A 448 5.06 12.49 -2.14
CA ASN A 448 5.36 11.77 -3.37
C ASN A 448 4.35 12.17 -4.47
N ASN A 449 4.58 11.68 -5.70
CA ASN A 449 3.62 11.83 -6.79
C ASN A 449 3.11 13.28 -6.98
N ALA A 450 3.99 14.28 -7.01
CA ALA A 450 3.61 15.69 -7.24
C ALA A 450 2.68 15.95 -8.46
N PRO A 451 2.77 15.21 -9.59
CA PRO A 451 1.79 15.36 -10.67
C PRO A 451 0.36 15.02 -10.23
N ALA A 452 0.16 14.08 -9.30
CA ALA A 452 -1.16 13.72 -8.78
C ALA A 452 -1.83 14.90 -8.05
N LEU A 453 -1.11 15.57 -7.13
CA LEU A 453 -1.62 16.78 -6.47
C LEU A 453 -1.95 17.86 -7.50
N ALA A 454 -1.01 18.14 -8.41
CA ALA A 454 -1.17 19.21 -9.39
C ALA A 454 -2.38 18.96 -10.30
N LEU A 455 -2.54 17.73 -10.81
CA LEU A 455 -3.64 17.38 -11.70
C LEU A 455 -4.99 17.41 -10.96
N LEU A 456 -5.09 16.77 -9.80
CA LEU A 456 -6.33 16.70 -9.04
C LEU A 456 -6.80 18.09 -8.62
N THR A 457 -5.87 18.97 -8.22
CA THR A 457 -6.19 20.36 -7.88
C THR A 457 -6.53 21.21 -9.10
N ASP A 458 -5.88 21.00 -10.24
CA ASP A 458 -6.18 21.70 -11.49
C ASP A 458 -7.60 21.41 -12.02
N LEU A 459 -8.23 20.29 -11.63
CA LEU A 459 -9.63 19.98 -11.98
C LEU A 459 -10.58 21.10 -11.53
N ALA A 460 -10.41 21.60 -10.30
CA ALA A 460 -11.26 22.64 -9.74
C ALA A 460 -11.10 24.01 -10.42
N TRP A 461 -10.04 24.20 -11.22
CA TRP A 461 -9.73 25.46 -11.90
C TRP A 461 -9.87 25.39 -13.42
N THR A 462 -10.21 24.21 -13.96
CA THR A 462 -10.24 23.96 -15.40
C THR A 462 -11.68 23.74 -15.87
N PRO A 463 -12.23 24.65 -16.70
CA PRO A 463 -13.53 24.44 -17.31
C PRO A 463 -13.54 23.22 -18.24
N GLY A 464 -14.60 22.41 -18.20
CA GLY A 464 -14.75 21.23 -19.05
C GLY A 464 -13.85 20.06 -18.63
N THR A 465 -13.27 19.36 -19.62
CA THR A 465 -12.40 18.20 -19.42
C THR A 465 -10.93 18.57 -19.66
N VAL A 466 -10.03 18.05 -18.83
CA VAL A 466 -8.58 18.19 -19.00
C VAL A 466 -8.10 17.20 -20.06
N ASP A 467 -7.34 17.67 -21.05
CA ASP A 467 -6.58 16.81 -21.96
C ASP A 467 -5.25 16.40 -21.30
N LEU A 468 -5.06 15.10 -21.09
CA LEU A 468 -3.88 14.61 -20.38
C LEU A 468 -2.59 14.75 -21.20
N ASP A 469 -2.64 14.68 -22.53
CA ASP A 469 -1.42 14.83 -23.35
C ASP A 469 -0.91 16.27 -23.26
N ASP A 470 -1.81 17.24 -23.43
CA ASP A 470 -1.49 18.67 -23.30
C ASP A 470 -1.07 19.01 -21.86
N TRP A 471 -1.74 18.46 -20.84
CA TRP A 471 -1.43 18.72 -19.44
C TRP A 471 -0.03 18.21 -19.07
N PHE A 472 0.33 16.97 -19.43
CA PHE A 472 1.65 16.41 -19.11
C PHE A 472 2.78 17.09 -19.91
N ALA A 473 2.52 17.52 -21.15
CA ALA A 473 3.48 18.32 -21.91
C ALA A 473 3.75 19.68 -21.24
N ALA A 474 2.71 20.37 -20.77
CA ALA A 474 2.83 21.63 -20.02
C ALA A 474 3.50 21.44 -18.65
N TYR A 475 3.18 20.33 -17.98
CA TYR A 475 3.80 19.95 -16.71
C TYR A 475 5.32 19.77 -16.87
N ALA A 476 5.76 18.98 -17.86
CA ALA A 476 7.18 18.77 -18.16
C ALA A 476 7.94 20.09 -18.39
N LEU A 477 7.34 21.01 -19.16
CA LEU A 477 7.91 22.32 -19.46
C LEU A 477 8.16 23.13 -18.18
N SER A 478 7.14 23.28 -17.33
CA SER A 478 7.25 24.07 -16.10
C SER A 478 8.09 23.39 -15.02
N ARG A 479 8.10 22.05 -14.98
CA ARG A 479 8.85 21.27 -14.00
C ARG A 479 10.36 21.34 -14.20
N TYR A 480 10.84 21.54 -15.44
CA TYR A 480 12.28 21.60 -15.74
C TYR A 480 12.80 22.96 -16.19
N GLY A 481 11.94 23.93 -16.52
CA GLY A 481 12.36 25.31 -16.77
C GLY A 481 12.35 25.75 -18.22
N GLY A 482 12.01 24.87 -19.15
CA GLY A 482 12.15 25.16 -20.57
C GLY A 482 11.79 23.98 -21.46
N PRO A 483 11.55 24.25 -22.76
CA PRO A 483 11.11 23.23 -23.70
C PRO A 483 12.23 22.22 -23.96
N ASP A 484 11.94 20.94 -23.85
CA ASP A 484 12.89 19.88 -24.17
C ASP A 484 12.10 18.65 -24.64
N ARG A 485 12.45 18.14 -25.83
CA ARG A 485 11.71 17.02 -26.44
C ARG A 485 11.82 15.73 -25.61
N HIS A 486 12.96 15.55 -24.91
CA HIS A 486 13.20 14.37 -24.10
C HIS A 486 12.46 14.49 -22.77
N ALA A 487 12.36 15.70 -22.20
CA ALA A 487 11.48 15.94 -21.06
C ALA A 487 10.01 15.63 -21.39
N ALA A 488 9.52 16.13 -22.53
CA ALA A 488 8.16 15.88 -22.98
C ALA A 488 7.91 14.38 -23.22
N ALA A 489 8.84 13.69 -23.89
CA ALA A 489 8.73 12.24 -24.14
C ALA A 489 8.78 11.39 -22.85
N ALA A 490 9.60 11.79 -21.87
CA ALA A 490 9.64 11.14 -20.57
C ALA A 490 8.28 11.23 -19.85
N TRP A 491 7.72 12.44 -19.77
CA TRP A 491 6.42 12.66 -19.11
C TRP A 491 5.26 12.07 -19.90
N GLN A 492 5.33 12.01 -21.23
CA GLN A 492 4.38 11.26 -22.04
C GLN A 492 4.44 9.76 -21.72
N THR A 493 5.65 9.19 -21.59
CA THR A 493 5.80 7.77 -21.22
C THR A 493 5.21 7.51 -19.84
N ILE A 494 5.50 8.36 -18.84
CA ILE A 494 4.93 8.27 -17.49
C ILE A 494 3.40 8.36 -17.55
N ARG A 495 2.87 9.30 -18.32
CA ARG A 495 1.44 9.47 -18.59
C ARG A 495 0.82 8.21 -19.16
N ASP A 496 1.40 7.62 -20.20
CA ASP A 496 0.86 6.46 -20.93
C ASP A 496 0.97 5.13 -20.15
N THR A 497 1.71 5.12 -19.04
CA THR A 497 1.97 3.93 -18.22
C THR A 497 1.52 4.15 -16.77
N ALA A 498 2.42 4.61 -15.89
CA ALA A 498 2.18 4.75 -14.46
C ALA A 498 1.02 5.72 -14.11
N TYR A 499 0.76 6.72 -14.95
CA TYR A 499 -0.38 7.63 -14.81
C TYR A 499 -1.53 7.30 -15.78
N ASN A 500 -1.54 6.11 -16.41
CA ASN A 500 -2.64 5.59 -17.23
C ASN A 500 -3.33 4.38 -16.59
N MET A 501 -3.12 4.17 -15.28
CA MET A 501 -3.81 3.12 -14.54
C MET A 501 -5.31 3.44 -14.46
N SER A 502 -6.11 2.42 -14.19
CA SER A 502 -7.56 2.57 -14.12
C SER A 502 -8.17 1.79 -12.97
N ARG A 503 -9.27 2.32 -12.43
CA ARG A 503 -10.12 1.71 -11.39
C ARG A 503 -10.78 0.38 -11.80
N ALA A 504 -10.60 -0.06 -13.05
CA ALA A 504 -11.15 -1.31 -13.58
C ALA A 504 -10.69 -2.57 -12.82
N ASP A 505 -9.51 -2.51 -12.18
CA ASP A 505 -8.94 -3.60 -11.39
C ASP A 505 -9.21 -3.47 -9.87
N GLY A 506 -9.96 -2.46 -9.44
CA GLY A 506 -10.35 -2.26 -8.04
C GLY A 506 -9.32 -1.55 -7.16
N TRP A 507 -8.28 -0.94 -7.76
CA TRP A 507 -7.19 -0.26 -7.05
C TRP A 507 -7.07 1.23 -7.44
N SER A 508 -6.63 2.07 -6.49
CA SER A 508 -6.30 3.48 -6.74
C SER A 508 -4.77 3.70 -6.80
N GLU A 509 -4.02 2.82 -6.16
CA GLU A 509 -2.58 2.89 -5.91
C GLU A 509 -1.75 2.02 -6.84
N ALA A 510 -0.52 2.43 -7.14
CA ALA A 510 0.38 1.66 -8.00
C ALA A 510 0.95 0.42 -7.27
N PRO A 511 1.34 -0.66 -7.98
CA PRO A 511 1.90 -1.85 -7.37
C PRO A 511 3.32 -1.61 -6.83
N ASP A 512 3.59 -2.09 -5.61
CA ASP A 512 4.92 -2.07 -5.00
C ASP A 512 5.95 -2.90 -5.78
N GLY A 513 7.22 -2.56 -5.63
CA GLY A 513 8.30 -3.53 -5.84
C GLY A 513 8.29 -4.65 -4.80
N LEU A 514 9.07 -5.70 -5.03
CA LEU A 514 9.16 -6.87 -4.15
C LEU A 514 10.44 -6.88 -3.31
N PHE A 515 11.32 -5.89 -3.49
CA PHE A 515 12.52 -5.77 -2.65
C PHE A 515 12.16 -5.52 -1.17
N GLY A 516 11.11 -4.74 -0.92
CA GLY A 516 10.59 -4.45 0.42
C GLY A 516 9.66 -5.50 1.01
N ALA A 517 9.36 -6.60 0.30
CA ALA A 517 8.49 -7.66 0.83
C ALA A 517 9.22 -8.56 1.84
N ARG A 518 8.50 -9.09 2.83
CA ARG A 518 8.97 -10.28 3.57
C ARG A 518 9.28 -11.41 2.57
N PRO A 519 10.49 -11.99 2.59
CA PRO A 519 10.92 -12.91 1.55
C PRO A 519 10.09 -14.17 1.43
N SER A 520 9.64 -14.44 0.20
CA SER A 520 9.06 -15.70 -0.24
C SER A 520 9.28 -15.83 -1.74
N LEU A 521 9.52 -17.04 -2.25
CA LEU A 521 9.53 -17.29 -3.70
C LEU A 521 8.17 -16.98 -4.36
N ASN A 522 7.10 -16.91 -3.57
CA ASN A 522 5.74 -16.61 -4.01
C ASN A 522 5.28 -15.18 -3.67
N ALA A 523 6.16 -14.32 -3.14
CA ALA A 523 5.79 -12.94 -2.83
C ALA A 523 5.34 -12.21 -4.11
N ASN A 524 4.16 -11.62 -4.08
CA ASN A 524 3.56 -10.85 -5.18
C ASN A 524 3.15 -9.42 -4.77
N LYS A 525 3.34 -9.09 -3.49
CA LYS A 525 3.10 -7.79 -2.86
C LYS A 525 4.03 -7.62 -1.65
N ALA A 526 4.31 -6.38 -1.26
CA ALA A 526 5.06 -6.08 -0.04
C ALA A 526 4.10 -5.87 1.14
N ALA A 527 3.12 -4.98 1.00
CA ALA A 527 2.02 -4.81 1.96
C ALA A 527 0.89 -5.84 1.74
N ALA A 528 0.22 -6.26 2.82
CA ALA A 528 -0.85 -7.26 2.76
C ALA A 528 -2.02 -6.85 1.85
N TRP A 529 -2.37 -5.56 1.86
CA TRP A 529 -3.46 -4.97 1.08
C TRP A 529 -2.95 -4.08 -0.07
N GLY A 530 -2.00 -4.59 -0.86
CA GLY A 530 -1.52 -3.93 -2.08
C GLY A 530 -1.82 -4.72 -3.36
N PRO A 531 -1.71 -4.10 -4.54
CA PRO A 531 -1.90 -4.78 -5.81
C PRO A 531 -0.90 -5.92 -6.04
N GLU A 532 -1.42 -7.09 -6.42
CA GLU A 532 -0.60 -8.31 -6.60
C GLU A 532 0.08 -8.41 -7.97
N GLN A 533 -0.33 -7.56 -8.92
CA GLN A 533 0.10 -7.61 -10.32
C GLN A 533 0.54 -6.25 -10.84
N ASP A 534 1.31 -6.23 -11.92
CA ASP A 534 1.63 -5.00 -12.66
C ASP A 534 0.32 -4.34 -13.13
N ARG A 535 0.13 -3.05 -12.83
CA ARG A 535 -1.04 -2.26 -13.26
C ARG A 535 -0.80 -1.44 -14.53
N TYR A 536 0.43 -1.44 -15.04
CA TYR A 536 0.85 -0.78 -16.27
C TYR A 536 1.96 -1.58 -16.95
N ASP A 537 2.27 -1.28 -18.22
CA ASP A 537 3.39 -1.95 -18.89
C ASP A 537 4.75 -1.45 -18.37
N THR A 538 5.31 -2.19 -17.40
CA THR A 538 6.62 -1.91 -16.80
C THR A 538 7.80 -2.00 -17.76
N THR A 539 7.64 -2.61 -18.95
CA THR A 539 8.65 -2.57 -20.02
C THR A 539 8.57 -1.30 -20.84
N ALA A 540 7.36 -0.81 -21.13
CA ALA A 540 7.19 0.49 -21.81
C ALA A 540 7.67 1.65 -20.93
N PHE A 541 7.45 1.58 -19.61
CA PHE A 541 7.89 2.59 -18.64
C PHE A 541 9.40 2.88 -18.68
N ASP A 542 10.22 1.89 -19.05
CA ASP A 542 11.68 2.04 -19.16
C ASP A 542 12.12 3.18 -20.08
N ALA A 543 11.31 3.52 -21.10
CA ALA A 543 11.60 4.62 -22.00
C ALA A 543 11.66 5.96 -21.24
N ALA A 544 10.90 6.14 -20.15
CA ALA A 544 10.93 7.35 -19.34
C ALA A 544 12.33 7.65 -18.78
N LEU A 545 13.04 6.61 -18.30
CA LEU A 545 14.41 6.76 -17.80
C LEU A 545 15.38 7.15 -18.93
N THR A 546 15.24 6.53 -20.10
CA THR A 546 16.08 6.85 -21.27
C THR A 546 15.91 8.30 -21.68
N GLU A 547 14.67 8.78 -21.73
CA GLU A 547 14.32 10.13 -22.10
C GLU A 547 14.77 11.14 -21.02
N LEU A 548 14.56 10.87 -19.73
CA LEU A 548 15.08 11.75 -18.66
C LEU A 548 16.60 11.92 -18.73
N LEU A 549 17.34 10.82 -18.96
CA LEU A 549 18.80 10.88 -19.09
C LEU A 549 19.28 11.69 -20.31
N ALA A 550 18.39 11.94 -21.29
CA ALA A 550 18.66 12.68 -22.52
C ALA A 550 18.24 14.17 -22.45
N VAL A 551 17.48 14.60 -21.44
CA VAL A 551 17.13 16.02 -21.19
C VAL A 551 18.39 16.89 -21.21
N ARG A 552 18.38 18.09 -21.81
CA ARG A 552 19.59 18.93 -21.88
C ARG A 552 20.19 19.24 -20.50
N ALA A 553 21.52 19.26 -20.42
CA ALA A 553 22.26 19.43 -19.15
C ALA A 553 21.84 20.69 -18.36
N GLU A 554 21.57 21.79 -19.06
CA GLU A 554 21.13 23.07 -18.47
C GLU A 554 19.78 23.04 -17.74
N LEU A 555 18.96 22.01 -17.97
CA LEU A 555 17.67 21.83 -17.28
C LEU A 555 17.76 20.84 -16.10
N ARG A 556 18.93 20.26 -15.84
CA ARG A 556 19.12 19.17 -14.85
C ARG A 556 19.44 19.65 -13.43
N ASP A 557 19.63 20.96 -13.25
CA ASP A 557 20.11 21.52 -11.98
C ASP A 557 19.01 21.80 -10.96
N SER A 558 17.74 21.76 -11.37
CA SER A 558 16.60 21.93 -10.45
C SER A 558 16.46 20.75 -9.49
N SER A 559 15.90 20.99 -8.30
CA SER A 559 15.61 19.90 -7.36
C SER A 559 14.52 18.98 -7.91
N ALA A 560 13.58 19.51 -8.69
CA ALA A 560 12.55 18.71 -9.38
C ALA A 560 13.14 17.68 -10.36
N TYR A 561 14.08 18.08 -11.23
CA TYR A 561 14.73 17.11 -12.15
C TYR A 561 15.53 16.06 -11.39
N ARG A 562 16.28 16.50 -10.36
CA ARG A 562 17.11 15.59 -9.55
C ARG A 562 16.27 14.57 -8.79
N TYR A 563 15.08 14.95 -8.32
CA TYR A 563 14.12 14.02 -7.75
C TYR A 563 13.62 13.03 -8.80
N ASP A 564 13.10 13.52 -9.93
CA ASP A 564 12.46 12.66 -10.94
C ASP A 564 13.43 11.65 -11.54
N VAL A 565 14.67 12.04 -11.82
CA VAL A 565 15.66 11.12 -12.38
C VAL A 565 16.02 10.00 -11.39
N VAL A 566 15.95 10.27 -10.08
CA VAL A 566 16.13 9.26 -9.03
C VAL A 566 14.89 8.38 -8.92
N ASP A 567 13.71 8.99 -8.81
CA ASP A 567 12.46 8.25 -8.58
C ASP A 567 12.08 7.38 -9.79
N VAL A 568 12.27 7.86 -11.02
CA VAL A 568 12.07 7.04 -12.24
C VAL A 568 13.11 5.93 -12.35
N ALA A 569 14.38 6.18 -12.01
CA ALA A 569 15.40 5.12 -12.01
C ALA A 569 15.13 4.08 -10.91
N ARG A 570 14.66 4.52 -9.74
CA ARG A 570 14.18 3.68 -8.64
C ARG A 570 13.03 2.81 -9.12
N GLN A 571 11.98 3.39 -9.71
CA GLN A 571 10.83 2.65 -10.22
C GLN A 571 11.23 1.62 -11.28
N VAL A 572 12.09 1.99 -12.24
CA VAL A 572 12.62 1.07 -13.26
C VAL A 572 13.31 -0.13 -12.62
N LEU A 573 14.17 0.09 -11.62
CA LEU A 573 14.89 -0.98 -10.94
C LEU A 573 13.97 -1.82 -10.05
N SER A 574 13.04 -1.18 -9.34
CA SER A 574 12.02 -1.80 -8.49
C SER A 574 11.10 -2.72 -9.31
N ASN A 575 10.65 -2.29 -10.49
CA ASN A 575 9.87 -3.11 -11.43
C ASN A 575 10.57 -4.43 -11.79
N ARG A 576 11.91 -4.48 -11.76
CA ARG A 576 12.66 -5.71 -12.07
C ARG A 576 12.56 -6.78 -11.01
N SER A 577 12.19 -6.45 -9.78
CA SER A 577 11.93 -7.46 -8.76
C SER A 577 10.78 -8.40 -9.19
N ARG A 578 9.75 -7.85 -9.85
CA ARG A 578 8.58 -8.61 -10.36
C ARG A 578 8.91 -9.49 -11.57
N VAL A 579 10.05 -9.24 -12.24
CA VAL A 579 10.58 -10.07 -13.33
C VAL A 579 11.56 -11.12 -12.81
N LEU A 580 12.39 -10.77 -11.84
CA LEU A 580 13.48 -11.62 -11.37
C LEU A 580 13.03 -12.65 -10.33
N LEU A 581 12.10 -12.31 -9.41
CA LEU A 581 11.65 -13.27 -8.40
C LEU A 581 10.98 -14.51 -9.01
N PRO A 582 10.09 -14.40 -10.02
CA PRO A 582 9.56 -15.59 -10.69
C PRO A 582 10.63 -16.44 -11.38
N GLN A 583 11.68 -15.83 -11.92
CA GLN A 583 12.82 -16.57 -12.49
C GLN A 583 13.63 -17.30 -11.40
N ILE A 584 13.85 -16.65 -10.24
CA ILE A 584 14.51 -17.28 -9.07
C ILE A 584 13.69 -18.49 -8.61
N LYS A 585 12.37 -18.34 -8.47
CA LYS A 585 11.46 -19.43 -8.14
C LYS A 585 11.56 -20.57 -9.17
N ALA A 586 11.47 -20.27 -10.45
CA ALA A 586 11.54 -21.28 -11.50
C ALA A 586 12.89 -22.01 -11.52
N ALA A 587 14.00 -21.31 -11.28
CA ALA A 587 15.32 -21.93 -11.17
C ALA A 587 15.42 -22.85 -9.94
N HIS A 588 14.86 -22.45 -8.80
CA HIS A 588 14.78 -23.27 -7.59
C HIS A 588 13.96 -24.54 -7.84
N GLU A 589 12.77 -24.40 -8.42
CA GLU A 589 11.85 -25.52 -8.69
C GLU A 589 12.36 -26.47 -9.79
N ALA A 590 13.15 -25.97 -10.73
CA ALA A 590 13.84 -26.79 -11.72
C ALA A 590 15.10 -27.48 -11.17
N GLY A 591 15.47 -27.23 -9.90
CA GLY A 591 16.70 -27.75 -9.30
C GLY A 591 17.99 -27.18 -9.91
N ASP A 592 17.91 -26.09 -10.68
CA ASP A 592 19.07 -25.46 -11.33
C ASP A 592 19.80 -24.55 -10.33
N LYS A 593 20.63 -25.16 -9.47
CA LYS A 593 21.41 -24.48 -8.44
C LYS A 593 22.33 -23.39 -9.00
N ALA A 594 22.85 -23.59 -10.22
CA ALA A 594 23.77 -22.64 -10.85
C ALA A 594 23.04 -21.39 -11.33
N LEU A 595 21.87 -21.55 -11.96
CA LEU A 595 21.02 -20.42 -12.33
C LEU A 595 20.46 -19.73 -11.09
N PHE A 596 19.96 -20.49 -10.10
CA PHE A 596 19.47 -19.95 -8.84
C PHE A 596 20.49 -19.04 -8.18
N GLY A 597 21.75 -19.50 -7.99
CA GLY A 597 22.81 -18.69 -7.40
C GLY A 597 23.18 -17.44 -8.19
N LYS A 598 23.07 -17.47 -9.53
CA LYS A 598 23.29 -16.27 -10.37
C LYS A 598 22.16 -15.26 -10.21
N LEU A 599 20.92 -15.71 -10.19
CA LEU A 599 19.74 -14.85 -10.10
C LEU A 599 19.61 -14.23 -8.71
N THR A 600 19.83 -14.98 -7.63
CA THR A 600 19.82 -14.43 -6.25
C THR A 600 20.96 -13.46 -6.00
N LYS A 601 22.14 -13.70 -6.59
CA LYS A 601 23.23 -12.71 -6.60
C LYS A 601 22.82 -11.43 -7.33
N THR A 602 22.22 -11.56 -8.52
CA THR A 602 21.73 -10.42 -9.30
C THR A 602 20.69 -9.61 -8.53
N TRP A 603 19.78 -10.29 -7.81
CA TRP A 603 18.80 -9.65 -6.93
C TRP A 603 19.46 -8.76 -5.88
N LEU A 604 20.44 -9.29 -5.16
CA LEU A 604 21.15 -8.53 -4.12
C LEU A 604 21.99 -7.39 -4.70
N GLU A 605 22.62 -7.58 -5.87
CA GLU A 605 23.36 -6.52 -6.57
C GLU A 605 22.43 -5.38 -7.04
N TRP A 606 21.19 -5.67 -7.43
CA TRP A 606 20.20 -4.65 -7.75
C TRP A 606 19.72 -3.91 -6.50
N MET A 607 19.55 -4.59 -5.37
CA MET A 607 19.27 -3.91 -4.10
C MET A 607 20.42 -2.99 -3.68
N ASP A 608 21.68 -3.41 -3.88
CA ASP A 608 22.86 -2.58 -3.61
C ASP A 608 22.89 -1.32 -4.51
N LEU A 609 22.55 -1.46 -5.79
CA LEU A 609 22.44 -0.31 -6.69
C LEU A 609 21.26 0.61 -6.35
N LEU A 610 20.14 0.04 -5.89
CA LEU A 610 18.98 0.80 -5.43
C LEU A 610 19.35 1.63 -4.20
N GLU A 611 20.03 1.03 -3.22
CA GLU A 611 20.58 1.73 -2.05
C GLU A 611 21.48 2.91 -2.45
N ASP A 612 22.46 2.67 -3.33
CA ASP A 612 23.37 3.72 -3.83
C ASP A 612 22.59 4.87 -4.50
N LEU A 613 21.61 4.54 -5.34
CA LEU A 613 20.78 5.52 -6.05
C LEU A 613 19.98 6.39 -5.07
N LEU A 614 19.29 5.77 -4.12
CA LEU A 614 18.45 6.45 -3.14
C LEU A 614 19.27 7.38 -2.23
N ALA A 615 20.52 7.00 -1.93
CA ALA A 615 21.45 7.81 -1.15
C ALA A 615 21.77 9.17 -1.82
N THR A 616 21.46 9.36 -3.11
CA THR A 616 21.66 10.63 -3.82
C THR A 616 20.53 11.65 -3.63
N SER A 617 19.44 11.28 -2.96
CA SER A 617 18.23 12.10 -2.85
C SER A 617 17.80 12.27 -1.41
N GLY A 618 17.73 13.53 -0.93
CA GLY A 618 17.32 13.86 0.44
C GLY A 618 15.99 13.23 0.89
N PRO A 619 14.90 13.32 0.10
CA PRO A 619 13.62 12.67 0.43
C PRO A 619 13.64 11.15 0.54
N HIS A 620 14.72 10.49 0.08
CA HIS A 620 14.86 9.04 0.08
C HIS A 620 15.85 8.54 1.15
N LEU A 621 16.17 9.35 2.16
CA LEU A 621 17.09 9.00 3.24
C LEU A 621 16.35 8.64 4.51
N LEU A 622 16.50 7.39 4.98
CA LEU A 622 16.01 6.97 6.30
C LEU A 622 16.60 7.86 7.42
N GLY A 623 17.86 8.30 7.27
CA GLY A 623 18.52 9.10 8.30
C GLY A 623 17.81 10.42 8.61
N ARG A 624 17.16 11.06 7.62
CA ARG A 624 16.37 12.28 7.86
C ARG A 624 15.14 11.99 8.72
N TRP A 625 14.39 10.95 8.36
CA TRP A 625 13.23 10.47 9.10
C TRP A 625 13.53 10.17 10.58
N LEU A 626 14.65 9.48 10.83
CA LEU A 626 15.09 9.15 12.19
C LEU A 626 15.60 10.39 12.94
N ALA A 627 16.35 11.26 12.27
CA ALA A 627 16.87 12.49 12.87
C ALA A 627 15.75 13.45 13.29
N ASP A 628 14.70 13.56 12.47
CA ASP A 628 13.52 14.36 12.78
C ASP A 628 12.86 13.85 14.06
N ALA A 629 12.55 12.56 14.17
CA ALA A 629 11.98 11.98 15.39
C ALA A 629 12.85 12.23 16.64
N ARG A 630 14.16 12.00 16.53
CA ARG A 630 15.11 12.23 17.65
C ARG A 630 15.29 13.72 17.98
N SER A 631 14.96 14.65 17.10
CA SER A 631 15.03 16.09 17.38
C SER A 631 13.95 16.56 18.36
N TRP A 632 12.91 15.76 18.56
CA TRP A 632 11.78 16.08 19.44
C TRP A 632 11.98 15.65 20.89
N GLY A 633 12.80 14.64 21.15
CA GLY A 633 13.03 14.11 22.49
C GLY A 633 13.90 15.00 23.38
N ALA A 634 13.48 15.21 24.62
CA ALA A 634 14.17 16.00 25.64
C ALA A 634 15.44 15.33 26.16
N ASP A 635 15.44 14.00 26.27
CA ASP A 635 16.56 13.21 26.75
C ASP A 635 16.79 11.97 25.87
N ARG A 636 17.86 11.23 26.15
CA ARG A 636 18.22 10.05 25.36
C ARG A 636 17.11 8.98 25.33
N ALA A 637 16.46 8.73 26.46
CA ALA A 637 15.44 7.69 26.53
C ALA A 637 14.20 8.07 25.73
N GLU A 638 13.81 9.35 25.74
CA GLU A 638 12.75 9.84 24.87
C GLU A 638 13.16 9.79 23.40
N LYS A 639 14.37 10.21 23.04
CA LYS A 639 14.86 10.12 21.64
C LYS A 639 14.85 8.70 21.11
N ASP A 640 15.30 7.74 21.91
CA ASP A 640 15.33 6.32 21.56
C ASP A 640 13.90 5.77 21.38
N ARG A 641 12.93 6.25 22.17
CA ARG A 641 11.51 5.91 22.05
C ARG A 641 10.84 6.49 20.80
N LEU A 642 11.11 7.75 20.47
CA LEU A 642 10.57 8.39 19.26
C LEU A 642 11.20 7.79 17.99
N GLU A 643 12.46 7.36 18.06
CA GLU A 643 13.07 6.60 16.96
C GLU A 643 12.38 5.24 16.77
N TYR A 644 12.08 4.51 17.86
CA TYR A 644 11.30 3.28 17.79
C TYR A 644 9.90 3.49 17.18
N ASP A 645 9.22 4.58 17.56
CA ASP A 645 7.90 4.94 17.02
C ASP A 645 7.93 5.02 15.49
N VAL A 646 8.89 5.75 14.93
CA VAL A 646 8.97 5.93 13.47
C VAL A 646 9.60 4.75 12.72
N ARG A 647 10.44 3.94 13.38
CA ARG A 647 10.98 2.70 12.79
C ARG A 647 9.92 1.60 12.74
N SER A 648 9.19 1.41 13.83
CA SER A 648 8.09 0.43 13.89
C SER A 648 7.05 0.74 12.84
N LEU A 649 6.60 2.01 12.73
CA LEU A 649 5.59 2.42 11.75
C LEU A 649 5.87 1.93 10.32
N ILE A 650 7.12 2.09 9.84
CA ILE A 650 7.52 1.74 8.45
C ILE A 650 7.98 0.28 8.29
N THR A 651 7.90 -0.54 9.34
CA THR A 651 8.31 -1.96 9.34
C THR A 651 7.27 -2.86 9.99
N THR A 652 7.35 -3.15 11.29
CA THR A 652 6.42 -4.07 11.97
C THR A 652 5.04 -3.48 12.18
N TRP A 653 4.93 -2.14 12.07
CA TRP A 653 3.80 -1.27 12.40
C TRP A 653 3.41 -1.31 13.88
N GLY A 654 3.32 -2.49 14.48
CA GLY A 654 2.96 -2.71 15.86
C GLY A 654 3.78 -3.78 16.55
N GLY A 655 3.21 -4.32 17.63
CA GLY A 655 3.69 -5.54 18.26
C GLY A 655 3.40 -6.78 17.39
N ARG A 656 3.82 -7.96 17.86
CA ARG A 656 3.75 -9.20 17.07
C ARG A 656 2.35 -9.50 16.54
N ALA A 657 1.32 -9.38 17.37
CA ALA A 657 -0.04 -9.70 16.96
C ALA A 657 -0.47 -8.83 15.78
N SER A 658 -0.26 -7.51 15.86
CA SER A 658 -0.58 -6.54 14.82
C SER A 658 0.23 -6.76 13.54
N SER A 659 1.53 -6.98 13.71
CA SER A 659 2.45 -7.28 12.61
C SER A 659 1.99 -8.51 11.84
N GLU A 660 1.65 -9.61 12.53
CA GLU A 660 1.26 -10.87 11.90
C GLU A 660 -0.20 -10.91 11.42
N GLU A 661 -1.05 -9.95 11.83
CA GLU A 661 -2.40 -9.76 11.25
C GLU A 661 -2.34 -9.14 9.83
N GLY A 662 -1.19 -8.59 9.43
CA GLY A 662 -0.95 -8.09 8.07
C GLY A 662 -0.37 -6.68 8.01
N LEU A 663 -0.15 -6.02 9.15
CA LEU A 663 0.37 -4.65 9.18
C LEU A 663 1.89 -4.57 8.95
N HIS A 664 2.62 -5.70 9.00
CA HIS A 664 4.04 -5.69 8.61
C HIS A 664 4.21 -5.17 7.18
N ASP A 665 5.21 -4.32 6.99
CA ASP A 665 5.52 -3.64 5.73
C ASP A 665 4.34 -2.85 5.13
N TYR A 666 3.27 -2.57 5.89
CA TYR A 666 2.15 -1.75 5.40
C TYR A 666 2.62 -0.37 4.96
N ALA A 667 3.58 0.23 5.66
CA ALA A 667 4.16 1.52 5.32
C ALA A 667 5.60 1.40 4.78
N ASN A 668 5.88 0.34 4.02
CA ASN A 668 7.19 0.09 3.44
C ASN A 668 7.69 1.27 2.58
N ARG A 669 9.02 1.48 2.57
CA ARG A 669 9.68 2.58 1.85
C ARG A 669 10.92 2.10 1.10
N GLU A 670 11.08 2.50 -0.16
CA GLU A 670 12.37 2.42 -0.82
C GLU A 670 13.26 3.61 -0.42
N TRP A 671 13.82 3.54 0.78
CA TRP A 671 14.77 4.52 1.32
C TRP A 671 16.17 3.93 1.53
N SER A 672 17.19 4.74 1.28
CA SER A 672 18.58 4.41 1.65
C SER A 672 18.68 4.22 3.16
N GLY A 673 19.35 3.14 3.56
CA GLY A 673 19.41 2.65 4.94
C GLY A 673 18.37 1.58 5.27
N LEU A 674 17.19 1.63 4.64
CA LEU A 674 16.16 0.59 4.79
C LEU A 674 16.33 -0.52 3.75
N VAL A 675 16.55 -0.13 2.48
CA VAL A 675 16.82 -1.05 1.36
C VAL A 675 18.10 -1.85 1.61
N GLY A 676 19.24 -1.16 1.78
CA GLY A 676 20.53 -1.79 2.06
C GLY A 676 20.63 -2.40 3.46
N GLY A 677 19.74 -2.02 4.37
CA GLY A 677 19.67 -2.52 5.75
C GLY A 677 18.71 -3.71 5.89
N LEU A 678 17.52 -3.45 6.44
CA LEU A 678 16.55 -4.49 6.79
C LEU A 678 16.17 -5.35 5.59
N TYR A 679 15.78 -4.73 4.47
CA TYR A 679 15.23 -5.46 3.33
C TYR A 679 16.26 -6.41 2.71
N ARG A 680 17.47 -5.90 2.46
CA ARG A 680 18.57 -6.73 1.93
C ARG A 680 18.94 -7.85 2.89
N THR A 681 18.93 -7.59 4.20
CA THR A 681 19.20 -8.60 5.23
C THR A 681 18.19 -9.73 5.17
N ARG A 682 16.88 -9.40 5.05
CA ARG A 682 15.82 -10.41 4.92
C ARG A 682 16.05 -11.32 3.71
N TRP A 683 16.22 -10.74 2.52
CA TRP A 683 16.44 -11.51 1.29
C TRP A 683 17.71 -12.37 1.33
N THR A 684 18.79 -11.83 1.91
CA THR A 684 20.03 -12.60 2.11
C THR A 684 19.78 -13.84 2.97
N MET A 685 19.12 -13.68 4.12
CA MET A 685 18.80 -14.80 5.02
C MET A 685 17.93 -15.87 4.33
N TYR A 686 16.94 -15.42 3.56
CA TYR A 686 16.03 -16.31 2.83
C TYR A 686 16.76 -17.13 1.76
N PHE A 687 17.53 -16.48 0.88
CA PHE A 687 18.28 -17.19 -0.17
C PHE A 687 19.37 -18.11 0.40
N ASP A 688 19.98 -17.74 1.51
CA ASP A 688 20.93 -18.58 2.24
C ASP A 688 20.27 -19.84 2.80
N ALA A 689 19.05 -19.72 3.36
CA ALA A 689 18.30 -20.86 3.86
C ALA A 689 17.98 -21.84 2.72
N LEU A 690 17.45 -21.35 1.60
CA LEU A 690 17.17 -22.15 0.41
C LEU A 690 18.43 -22.84 -0.15
N THR A 691 19.54 -22.10 -0.25
CA THR A 691 20.82 -22.65 -0.74
C THR A 691 21.35 -23.77 0.15
N LYS A 692 21.13 -23.67 1.46
CA LYS A 692 21.56 -24.66 2.47
C LYS A 692 20.53 -25.78 2.68
N GLY A 693 19.41 -25.78 1.94
CA GLY A 693 18.32 -26.75 2.12
C GLY A 693 17.63 -26.66 3.47
N LYS A 694 17.66 -25.50 4.13
CA LYS A 694 16.95 -25.23 5.38
C LYS A 694 15.56 -24.70 5.07
N ASP A 695 14.57 -25.11 5.85
CA ASP A 695 13.21 -24.57 5.75
C ASP A 695 13.19 -23.07 6.14
N PRO A 696 12.89 -22.15 5.20
CA PRO A 696 12.81 -20.73 5.51
C PRO A 696 11.64 -20.36 6.43
N SER A 697 10.63 -21.23 6.59
CA SER A 697 9.51 -20.99 7.51
C SER A 697 9.95 -20.91 8.98
N ALA A 698 11.14 -21.43 9.30
CA ALA A 698 11.75 -21.34 10.63
C ALA A 698 12.35 -19.95 10.94
N ILE A 699 12.40 -19.03 9.98
CA ILE A 699 12.88 -17.67 10.20
C ILE A 699 11.76 -16.85 10.86
N ASP A 700 11.99 -16.42 12.10
CA ASP A 700 11.09 -15.50 12.80
C ASP A 700 11.33 -14.07 12.29
N TRP A 701 10.57 -13.67 11.26
CA TRP A 701 10.67 -12.36 10.62
C TRP A 701 10.37 -11.22 11.58
N PHE A 702 9.29 -11.32 12.37
CA PHE A 702 8.96 -10.30 13.37
C PHE A 702 10.11 -10.09 14.36
N ALA A 703 10.72 -11.15 14.90
CA ALA A 703 11.80 -10.97 15.86
C ALA A 703 13.03 -10.27 15.24
N LEU A 704 13.29 -10.45 13.93
CA LEU A 704 14.34 -9.72 13.22
C LEU A 704 13.97 -8.24 13.04
N GLU A 705 12.75 -7.98 12.60
CA GLU A 705 12.25 -6.63 12.29
C GLU A 705 12.06 -5.78 13.55
N ASP A 706 11.52 -6.37 14.62
CA ASP A 706 11.37 -5.70 15.91
C ASP A 706 12.73 -5.35 16.55
N ARG A 707 13.74 -6.22 16.41
CA ARG A 707 15.12 -5.88 16.80
C ARG A 707 15.67 -4.72 16.00
N TRP A 708 15.38 -4.65 14.71
CA TRP A 708 15.79 -3.51 13.86
C TRP A 708 15.04 -2.23 14.25
N ALA A 709 13.77 -2.33 14.64
CA ALA A 709 12.99 -1.18 15.09
C ALA A 709 13.50 -0.60 16.41
N HIS A 710 14.04 -1.44 17.30
CA HIS A 710 14.69 -1.01 18.55
C HIS A 710 16.16 -0.60 18.40
N ALA A 711 16.70 -0.65 17.17
CA ALA A 711 18.10 -0.32 16.94
C ALA A 711 18.32 1.20 16.80
N HIS A 712 19.58 1.63 16.95
CA HIS A 712 19.99 3.04 16.97
C HIS A 712 21.19 3.32 16.08
N GLU A 713 21.32 2.58 14.97
CA GLU A 713 22.37 2.86 13.99
C GLU A 713 22.21 4.26 13.40
N THR A 714 23.33 4.94 13.19
CA THR A 714 23.32 6.25 12.54
C THR A 714 23.25 6.08 11.02
N HIS A 715 22.34 6.82 10.40
CA HIS A 715 22.17 6.86 8.94
C HIS A 715 22.48 8.27 8.41
N PRO A 716 22.98 8.42 7.17
CA PRO A 716 23.22 9.73 6.57
C PRO A 716 21.95 10.58 6.48
N THR A 717 22.06 11.86 6.82
CA THR A 717 20.99 12.87 6.67
C THR A 717 21.18 13.76 5.45
N GLU A 718 22.32 13.68 4.78
CA GLU A 718 22.63 14.45 3.58
C GLU A 718 22.85 13.53 2.38
N PRO A 719 22.35 13.91 1.19
CA PRO A 719 22.53 13.12 0.00
C PRO A 719 24.01 13.08 -0.41
N ASN A 720 24.43 11.94 -0.98
CA ASN A 720 25.79 11.75 -1.47
C ASN A 720 25.78 11.10 -2.86
N GLY A 721 26.69 11.53 -3.73
CA GLY A 721 26.81 11.04 -5.09
C GLY A 721 26.02 11.88 -6.11
N SER A 722 25.96 11.39 -7.35
CA SER A 722 25.30 12.09 -8.47
C SER A 722 24.03 11.34 -8.87
N PRO A 723 22.83 11.95 -8.69
CA PRO A 723 21.56 11.42 -9.18
C PRO A 723 21.62 10.93 -10.63
N TYR A 724 22.13 11.78 -11.53
CA TYR A 724 22.25 11.48 -12.95
C TYR A 724 23.19 10.30 -13.24
N ALA A 725 24.35 10.26 -12.58
CA ALA A 725 25.34 9.21 -12.85
C ALA A 725 24.84 7.83 -12.40
N LEU A 726 24.17 7.76 -11.24
CA LEU A 726 23.61 6.50 -10.72
C LEU A 726 22.36 6.07 -11.49
N ALA A 727 21.47 7.00 -11.89
CA ALA A 727 20.37 6.69 -12.79
C ALA A 727 20.85 6.14 -14.14
N ARG A 728 21.94 6.71 -14.70
CA ARG A 728 22.59 6.17 -15.90
C ARG A 728 23.17 4.78 -15.65
N ARG A 729 23.77 4.54 -14.49
CA ARG A 729 24.28 3.22 -14.10
C ARG A 729 23.16 2.18 -14.01
N VAL A 730 21.97 2.54 -13.52
CA VAL A 730 20.77 1.68 -13.56
C VAL A 730 20.43 1.31 -14.99
N ARG A 731 20.29 2.31 -15.88
CA ARG A 731 19.98 2.06 -17.30
C ARG A 731 21.03 1.17 -17.96
N ASP A 732 22.30 1.49 -17.78
CA ASP A 732 23.42 0.76 -18.41
C ASP A 732 23.54 -0.67 -17.86
N LEU A 733 23.34 -0.87 -16.55
CA LEU A 733 23.32 -2.20 -15.94
C LEU A 733 22.19 -3.04 -16.51
N LEU A 734 20.96 -2.52 -16.51
CA LEU A 734 19.80 -3.23 -17.06
C LEU A 734 19.94 -3.45 -18.57
N ALA A 735 20.51 -2.54 -19.34
CA ALA A 735 20.79 -2.82 -20.75
C ALA A 735 21.75 -4.01 -20.96
N ALA A 736 22.69 -4.22 -20.03
CA ALA A 736 23.69 -5.29 -20.11
C ALA A 736 23.27 -6.61 -19.43
N THR A 737 22.37 -6.58 -18.43
CA THR A 737 21.97 -7.78 -17.68
C THR A 737 20.97 -8.62 -18.48
N PRO A 738 21.27 -9.89 -18.78
CA PRO A 738 20.40 -10.70 -19.63
C PRO A 738 19.15 -11.20 -18.91
N TYR A 739 19.09 -11.26 -17.57
CA TYR A 739 17.99 -11.88 -16.79
C TYR A 739 16.69 -11.06 -16.69
N GLN A 740 16.30 -10.39 -17.77
CA GLN A 740 15.11 -9.54 -17.87
C GLN A 740 14.09 -10.09 -18.86
N ALA A 741 14.01 -11.41 -18.95
CA ALA A 741 13.02 -12.09 -19.76
C ALA A 741 12.10 -12.92 -18.86
N VAL A 742 10.83 -13.00 -19.24
CA VAL A 742 9.88 -13.91 -18.61
C VAL A 742 9.72 -15.12 -19.53
N LEU A 743 9.94 -16.31 -18.98
CA LEU A 743 9.63 -17.56 -19.66
C LEU A 743 8.42 -18.18 -18.96
N THR A 744 7.35 -18.38 -19.71
CA THR A 744 6.20 -19.17 -19.25
C THR A 744 6.13 -20.47 -20.04
N ALA A 745 5.68 -21.53 -19.38
CA ALA A 745 5.39 -22.80 -20.01
C ALA A 745 4.08 -23.35 -19.46
N GLY A 746 3.19 -23.77 -20.34
CA GLY A 746 1.90 -24.38 -20.00
C GLY A 746 1.67 -25.62 -20.84
N THR A 747 0.86 -26.55 -20.35
CA THR A 747 0.52 -27.80 -21.04
C THR A 747 -0.98 -27.86 -21.31
N ASP A 748 -1.39 -28.49 -22.43
CA ASP A 748 -2.81 -28.73 -22.74
C ASP A 748 -3.46 -29.77 -21.81
N ARG A 749 -2.64 -30.63 -21.20
CA ARG A 749 -3.04 -31.66 -20.23
C ARG A 749 -1.94 -31.94 -19.22
N GLY A 750 -2.28 -32.28 -17.98
CA GLY A 750 -1.29 -32.58 -16.95
C GLY A 750 -0.72 -34.00 -16.99
N ALA A 751 -1.22 -34.87 -17.86
CA ALA A 751 -0.80 -36.27 -17.95
C ALA A 751 -0.44 -36.70 -19.38
N VAL A 752 0.60 -37.53 -19.50
CA VAL A 752 1.07 -38.16 -20.74
C VAL A 752 0.80 -39.65 -20.65
N ALA A 753 0.02 -40.20 -21.60
CA ALA A 753 -0.29 -41.63 -21.67
C ALA A 753 0.13 -42.21 -23.02
N GLU A 754 0.14 -43.55 -23.14
CA GLU A 754 0.43 -44.21 -24.40
C GLU A 754 -0.56 -43.77 -25.50
N GLY A 755 -0.03 -43.38 -26.67
CA GLY A 755 -0.82 -42.83 -27.78
C GLY A 755 -1.44 -41.44 -27.52
N THR A 756 -1.22 -40.85 -26.34
CA THR A 756 -1.85 -39.60 -25.91
C THR A 756 -0.78 -38.64 -25.36
N PRO A 757 -0.03 -37.95 -26.24
CA PRO A 757 1.01 -37.01 -25.82
C PRO A 757 0.41 -35.73 -25.22
N ALA A 758 1.21 -35.01 -24.43
CA ALA A 758 0.92 -33.65 -24.00
C ALA A 758 1.67 -32.64 -24.86
N THR A 759 1.07 -31.47 -25.10
CA THR A 759 1.69 -30.35 -25.81
C THR A 759 2.07 -29.26 -24.81
N VAL A 760 3.37 -29.05 -24.63
CA VAL A 760 3.92 -27.95 -23.84
C VAL A 760 4.14 -26.73 -24.74
N THR A 761 3.45 -25.63 -24.45
CA THR A 761 3.66 -24.33 -25.11
C THR A 761 4.59 -23.48 -24.27
N VAL A 762 5.75 -23.12 -24.83
CA VAL A 762 6.76 -22.28 -24.18
C VAL A 762 6.71 -20.89 -24.79
N THR A 763 6.57 -19.85 -23.97
CA THR A 763 6.55 -18.45 -24.41
C THR A 763 7.64 -17.65 -23.71
N PHE A 764 8.57 -17.12 -24.49
CA PHE A 764 9.55 -16.15 -24.08
C PHE A 764 9.01 -14.73 -24.32
N THR A 765 9.07 -13.87 -23.30
CA THR A 765 8.73 -12.45 -23.40
C THR A 765 9.94 -11.61 -23.01
N ASN A 766 10.40 -10.73 -23.88
CA ASN A 766 11.49 -9.81 -23.55
C ASN A 766 10.94 -8.62 -22.73
N ARG A 767 11.26 -8.59 -21.43
CA ARG A 767 10.87 -7.50 -20.52
C ARG A 767 11.99 -6.46 -20.31
N ASN A 768 13.03 -6.49 -21.13
CA ASN A 768 14.08 -5.48 -21.14
C ASN A 768 13.69 -4.31 -22.05
N GLY A 769 13.36 -3.15 -21.49
CA GLY A 769 13.08 -1.91 -22.22
C GLY A 769 14.27 -1.31 -22.97
N PHE A 770 15.49 -1.71 -22.61
CA PHE A 770 16.72 -1.08 -23.09
C PHE A 770 17.46 -1.92 -24.14
N ALA A 771 17.12 -3.20 -24.30
CA ALA A 771 17.84 -4.11 -25.17
C ALA A 771 16.95 -5.14 -25.87
N THR A 772 17.30 -5.45 -27.12
CA THR A 772 16.74 -6.57 -27.88
C THR A 772 17.40 -7.88 -27.44
N ALA A 773 16.62 -8.92 -27.14
CA ALA A 773 17.14 -10.26 -26.93
C ALA A 773 17.54 -10.87 -28.29
N ARG A 774 18.78 -11.34 -28.41
CA ARG A 774 19.32 -11.92 -29.66
C ARG A 774 19.53 -13.42 -29.52
N ASP A 775 19.42 -14.13 -30.64
CA ASP A 775 19.69 -15.57 -30.76
C ASP A 775 18.90 -16.40 -29.74
N VAL A 776 17.60 -16.10 -29.60
CA VAL A 776 16.73 -16.78 -28.64
C VAL A 776 16.46 -18.21 -29.13
N ALA A 777 16.77 -19.20 -28.29
CA ALA A 777 16.51 -20.60 -28.52
C ALA A 777 15.66 -21.18 -27.37
N LEU A 778 14.55 -21.82 -27.72
CA LEU A 778 13.68 -22.53 -26.80
C LEU A 778 13.97 -24.02 -26.84
N SER A 779 13.94 -24.67 -25.69
CA SER A 779 14.05 -26.12 -25.58
C SER A 779 13.22 -26.63 -24.41
N VAL A 780 12.88 -27.91 -24.46
CA VAL A 780 12.17 -28.60 -23.39
C VAL A 780 12.94 -29.87 -23.06
N THR A 781 13.28 -30.05 -21.78
CA THR A 781 13.96 -31.26 -21.28
C THR A 781 12.98 -32.05 -20.43
N ALA A 782 12.82 -33.34 -20.72
CA ALA A 782 11.95 -34.24 -19.98
C ALA A 782 12.77 -35.26 -19.16
N PRO A 783 12.19 -35.82 -18.08
CA PRO A 783 12.81 -36.90 -17.32
C PRO A 783 12.90 -38.20 -18.12
N GLU A 784 13.64 -39.18 -17.58
CA GLU A 784 13.73 -40.51 -18.17
C GLU A 784 12.35 -41.16 -18.32
N GLY A 785 12.12 -41.87 -19.43
CA GLY A 785 10.82 -42.44 -19.79
C GLY A 785 9.91 -41.51 -20.62
N MET A 786 10.28 -40.24 -20.82
CA MET A 786 9.56 -39.31 -21.73
C MET A 786 10.46 -38.83 -22.88
N ALA A 787 9.87 -38.67 -24.06
CA ALA A 787 10.51 -38.05 -25.23
C ALA A 787 9.88 -36.69 -25.53
N VAL A 788 10.70 -35.77 -26.06
CA VAL A 788 10.29 -34.41 -26.43
C VAL A 788 10.56 -34.19 -27.92
N LYS A 789 9.57 -33.67 -28.64
CA LYS A 789 9.68 -33.32 -30.05
C LYS A 789 9.17 -31.90 -30.30
N PRO A 790 9.97 -30.99 -30.87
CA PRO A 790 9.49 -29.66 -31.23
C PRO A 790 8.46 -29.74 -32.37
N LEU A 791 7.38 -28.98 -32.25
CA LEU A 791 6.32 -28.86 -33.26
C LEU A 791 6.45 -27.58 -34.09
N ASP A 792 7.05 -26.54 -33.51
CA ASP A 792 7.24 -25.24 -34.15
C ASP A 792 8.74 -24.87 -34.22
N PRO A 793 9.14 -23.84 -35.00
CA PRO A 793 10.51 -23.33 -34.97
C PRO A 793 10.92 -22.87 -33.57
N VAL A 794 12.04 -23.40 -33.09
CA VAL A 794 12.51 -23.17 -31.71
C VAL A 794 13.58 -22.07 -31.59
N ARG A 795 13.92 -21.40 -32.69
CA ARG A 795 14.92 -20.31 -32.71
C ARG A 795 14.37 -19.05 -33.35
N LYS A 796 14.76 -17.89 -32.82
CA LYS A 796 14.46 -16.58 -33.38
C LYS A 796 15.68 -15.66 -33.23
N GLY A 797 16.10 -15.02 -34.33
CA GLY A 797 17.33 -14.21 -34.36
C GLY A 797 17.27 -12.98 -33.44
N SER A 798 16.10 -12.37 -33.30
CA SER A 798 15.88 -11.24 -32.41
C SER A 798 14.45 -11.20 -31.87
N VAL A 799 14.30 -10.84 -30.60
CA VAL A 799 13.02 -10.53 -29.95
C VAL A 799 13.14 -9.13 -29.36
N ALA A 800 12.42 -8.18 -29.95
CA ALA A 800 12.42 -6.77 -29.56
C ALA A 800 11.86 -6.57 -28.14
N SER A 801 12.00 -5.37 -27.59
CA SER A 801 11.44 -5.05 -26.28
C SER A 801 9.91 -5.20 -26.29
N GLY A 802 9.35 -5.85 -25.27
CA GLY A 802 7.92 -6.18 -25.18
C GLY A 802 7.46 -7.31 -26.11
N GLU A 803 8.29 -7.76 -27.05
CA GLU A 803 7.94 -8.80 -28.01
C GLU A 803 7.96 -10.20 -27.37
N LYS A 804 7.11 -11.08 -27.91
CA LYS A 804 7.00 -12.50 -27.54
C LYS A 804 7.55 -13.42 -28.63
N PHE A 805 8.04 -14.58 -28.21
CA PHE A 805 8.39 -15.70 -29.08
C PHE A 805 7.92 -17.00 -28.42
N ALA A 806 7.11 -17.79 -29.13
CA ALA A 806 6.56 -19.03 -28.61
C ALA A 806 6.85 -20.21 -29.53
N ALA A 807 7.00 -21.40 -28.93
CA ALA A 807 7.11 -22.66 -29.64
C ALA A 807 6.41 -23.77 -28.85
N ARG A 808 5.78 -24.71 -29.56
CA ARG A 808 5.16 -25.89 -28.96
C ARG A 808 6.07 -27.11 -29.05
N PHE A 809 6.00 -27.95 -28.03
CA PHE A 809 6.73 -29.20 -27.90
C PHE A 809 5.76 -30.32 -27.53
N GLU A 810 5.81 -31.41 -28.27
CA GLU A 810 5.10 -32.65 -27.95
C GLU A 810 5.94 -33.45 -26.95
N VAL A 811 5.32 -33.88 -25.85
CA VAL A 811 5.90 -34.76 -24.83
C VAL A 811 5.12 -36.07 -24.84
N SER A 812 5.81 -37.18 -25.10
CA SER A 812 5.22 -38.53 -25.18
C SER A 812 5.96 -39.50 -24.26
N LEU A 813 5.30 -40.60 -23.86
CA LEU A 813 6.00 -41.71 -23.23
C LEU A 813 6.95 -42.37 -24.22
N ALA A 814 8.14 -42.76 -23.76
CA ALA A 814 9.19 -43.40 -24.57
C ALA A 814 9.78 -44.65 -23.90
N GLY A 815 9.30 -45.00 -22.70
CA GLY A 815 9.72 -46.15 -21.91
C GLY A 815 8.97 -46.16 -20.57
N GLU A 816 9.40 -47.03 -19.64
CA GLU A 816 8.89 -46.97 -18.27
C GLU A 816 9.39 -45.71 -17.57
N PRO A 817 8.49 -44.87 -17.01
CA PRO A 817 8.88 -43.67 -16.30
C PRO A 817 9.55 -44.03 -14.97
N THR A 818 10.68 -43.39 -14.65
CA THR A 818 11.37 -43.57 -13.36
C THR A 818 10.70 -42.81 -12.22
N GLU A 819 9.89 -41.80 -12.54
CA GLU A 819 9.10 -41.00 -11.60
C GLU A 819 7.67 -40.85 -12.14
N LEU A 820 6.66 -41.01 -11.27
CA LEU A 820 5.26 -40.94 -11.68
C LEU A 820 4.83 -39.52 -12.06
N VAL A 821 5.29 -38.52 -11.31
CA VAL A 821 5.06 -37.10 -11.61
C VAL A 821 6.41 -36.39 -11.69
N GLY A 822 6.90 -36.21 -12.91
CA GLY A 822 8.15 -35.53 -13.19
C GLY A 822 7.96 -34.04 -13.53
N ARG A 823 9.07 -33.31 -13.54
CA ARG A 823 9.11 -31.94 -14.06
C ARG A 823 9.76 -31.92 -15.43
N VAL A 824 9.01 -31.46 -16.41
CA VAL A 824 9.56 -31.06 -17.71
C VAL A 824 10.03 -29.61 -17.61
N VAL A 825 11.28 -29.34 -17.97
CA VAL A 825 11.88 -28.01 -17.82
C VAL A 825 11.97 -27.36 -19.19
N ALA A 826 11.09 -26.38 -19.43
CA ALA A 826 11.27 -25.47 -20.54
C ALA A 826 12.44 -24.52 -20.24
N THR A 827 13.30 -24.29 -21.24
CA THR A 827 14.47 -23.42 -21.13
C THR A 827 14.49 -22.47 -22.32
N ALA A 828 14.79 -21.20 -22.05
CA ALA A 828 15.20 -20.24 -23.05
C ALA A 828 16.67 -19.90 -22.85
N ALA A 829 17.47 -20.00 -23.90
CA ALA A 829 18.85 -19.52 -23.95
C ALA A 829 18.99 -18.43 -25.00
N TYR A 830 19.75 -17.38 -24.70
CA TYR A 830 19.91 -16.22 -25.59
C TYR A 830 21.27 -15.54 -25.36
N ALA A 831 21.65 -14.67 -26.30
CA ALA A 831 22.95 -14.01 -26.32
C ALA A 831 23.27 -13.27 -25.00
N GLY A 832 24.56 -13.12 -24.71
CA GLY A 832 25.03 -12.50 -23.45
C GLY A 832 24.99 -13.45 -22.24
N GLY A 833 24.81 -14.75 -22.46
CA GLY A 833 24.72 -15.75 -21.38
C GLY A 833 23.36 -15.80 -20.69
N GLY A 834 22.32 -15.27 -21.33
CA GLY A 834 20.97 -15.28 -20.83
C GLY A 834 20.36 -16.67 -20.78
N LYS A 835 19.72 -16.99 -19.65
CA LYS A 835 18.99 -18.24 -19.44
C LYS A 835 17.77 -17.96 -18.56
N ALA A 836 16.61 -18.44 -18.99
CA ALA A 836 15.40 -18.53 -18.19
C ALA A 836 14.87 -19.95 -18.25
N VAL A 837 14.19 -20.40 -17.19
CA VAL A 837 13.58 -21.72 -17.11
C VAL A 837 12.14 -21.61 -16.63
N ALA A 838 11.29 -22.55 -17.04
CA ALA A 838 9.92 -22.68 -16.59
C ALA A 838 9.59 -24.17 -16.43
N PRO A 839 9.56 -24.70 -15.19
CA PRO A 839 9.20 -26.08 -14.95
C PRO A 839 7.68 -26.29 -15.11
N VAL A 840 7.29 -27.39 -15.75
CA VAL A 840 5.92 -27.86 -15.91
C VAL A 840 5.84 -29.25 -15.28
N ARG A 841 4.88 -29.47 -14.39
CA ARG A 841 4.62 -30.81 -13.85
C ARG A 841 3.87 -31.62 -14.91
N LEU A 842 4.33 -32.85 -15.15
CA LEU A 842 3.64 -33.81 -15.99
C LEU A 842 3.62 -35.17 -15.31
N MET A 843 2.46 -35.80 -15.34
CA MET A 843 2.23 -37.14 -14.84
C MET A 843 2.44 -38.16 -15.96
N ALA A 844 3.19 -39.22 -15.69
CA ALA A 844 3.33 -40.37 -16.57
C ALA A 844 2.19 -41.37 -16.30
N ALA A 845 1.14 -41.33 -17.11
CA ALA A 845 -0.05 -42.12 -16.93
C ALA A 845 0.08 -43.50 -17.59
N ALA A 846 0.70 -44.43 -16.88
CA ALA A 846 0.80 -45.84 -17.27
C ALA A 846 -0.40 -46.70 -16.77
N GLY A 847 -1.42 -46.08 -16.16
CA GLY A 847 -2.53 -46.77 -15.51
C GLY A 847 -2.21 -47.22 -14.07
N VAL A 848 -3.11 -48.00 -13.48
CA VAL A 848 -2.95 -48.59 -12.13
C VAL A 848 -3.08 -50.12 -12.23
N GLY A 849 -2.34 -50.83 -11.39
CA GLY A 849 -2.34 -52.30 -11.34
C GLY A 849 -3.31 -52.88 -10.32
N ASP A 850 -3.55 -54.20 -10.40
CA ASP A 850 -4.29 -54.94 -9.38
C ASP A 850 -3.64 -54.76 -7.98
N PRO A 851 -4.43 -54.61 -6.91
CA PRO A 851 -5.88 -54.78 -6.81
C PRO A 851 -6.70 -53.49 -7.01
N TYR A 852 -6.11 -52.42 -7.55
CA TYR A 852 -6.78 -51.11 -7.68
C TYR A 852 -7.73 -51.06 -8.88
N ARG A 853 -8.84 -50.33 -8.70
CA ARG A 853 -9.78 -49.93 -9.75
C ARG A 853 -9.82 -48.41 -9.86
N THR A 854 -10.26 -47.90 -10.99
CA THR A 854 -10.40 -46.45 -11.23
C THR A 854 -11.84 -46.07 -11.54
N VAL A 855 -12.22 -44.85 -11.17
CA VAL A 855 -13.46 -44.20 -11.60
C VAL A 855 -13.17 -42.74 -11.87
N SER A 856 -13.80 -42.18 -12.90
CA SER A 856 -13.74 -40.74 -13.16
C SER A 856 -15.12 -40.14 -13.41
N PHE A 857 -15.35 -39.02 -12.74
CA PHE A 857 -16.46 -38.09 -12.96
C PHE A 857 -15.95 -36.67 -13.27
N ASN A 858 -14.68 -36.53 -13.65
CA ASN A 858 -13.99 -35.26 -13.86
C ASN A 858 -12.88 -35.36 -14.93
N ASP A 859 -13.02 -36.31 -15.86
CA ASP A 859 -12.04 -36.63 -16.90
C ASP A 859 -10.62 -36.91 -16.36
N ALA A 860 -10.53 -37.59 -15.21
CA ALA A 860 -9.29 -37.93 -14.56
C ALA A 860 -8.48 -38.98 -15.31
N VAL A 861 -7.17 -38.80 -15.25
CA VAL A 861 -6.14 -39.71 -15.73
C VAL A 861 -5.37 -40.25 -14.54
N PHE A 862 -5.05 -41.54 -14.57
CA PHE A 862 -4.50 -42.30 -13.44
C PHE A 862 -3.14 -42.90 -13.78
N GLY A 863 -2.31 -43.05 -12.76
CA GLY A 863 -0.97 -43.59 -12.90
C GLY A 863 -0.47 -44.11 -11.56
N GLN A 864 0.40 -45.10 -11.60
CA GLN A 864 0.99 -45.75 -10.44
C GLN A 864 2.47 -46.08 -10.71
N ALA A 865 3.32 -45.85 -9.71
CA ALA A 865 4.71 -46.31 -9.69
C ALA A 865 5.05 -46.84 -8.29
N GLY A 866 5.18 -48.17 -8.15
CA GLY A 866 5.29 -48.80 -6.83
C GLY A 866 4.05 -48.53 -5.97
N ASP A 867 4.26 -47.94 -4.79
CA ASP A 867 3.20 -47.54 -3.85
C ASP A 867 2.68 -46.10 -4.11
N GLU A 868 3.32 -45.37 -5.02
CA GLU A 868 2.91 -44.02 -5.40
C GLU A 868 1.74 -44.08 -6.39
N ILE A 869 0.71 -43.30 -6.14
CA ILE A 869 -0.45 -43.11 -7.02
C ILE A 869 -0.56 -41.63 -7.35
N ALA A 870 -0.87 -41.30 -8.60
CA ALA A 870 -1.17 -39.94 -9.01
C ALA A 870 -2.50 -39.91 -9.76
N ILE A 871 -3.22 -38.80 -9.55
CA ILE A 871 -4.47 -38.52 -10.24
C ILE A 871 -4.37 -37.10 -10.79
N GLU A 872 -4.50 -36.98 -12.11
CA GLU A 872 -4.65 -35.70 -12.80
C GLU A 872 -6.10 -35.55 -13.24
N GLY A 873 -6.76 -34.44 -12.94
CA GLY A 873 -8.18 -34.31 -13.25
C GLY A 873 -8.71 -32.89 -13.12
N ALA A 874 -9.89 -32.67 -13.70
CA ALA A 874 -10.66 -31.44 -13.56
C ALA A 874 -11.63 -31.53 -12.36
N GLY A 875 -12.76 -30.84 -12.45
CA GLY A 875 -13.87 -30.94 -11.51
C GLY A 875 -14.35 -29.56 -11.10
N ALA A 876 -15.65 -29.30 -11.29
CA ALA A 876 -16.28 -28.06 -10.89
C ALA A 876 -16.30 -27.91 -9.37
N ASP A 877 -16.71 -28.97 -8.66
CA ASP A 877 -16.75 -29.05 -7.20
C ASP A 877 -17.00 -30.51 -6.72
N LEU A 878 -16.91 -30.72 -5.41
CA LEU A 878 -17.34 -31.92 -4.71
C LEU A 878 -18.13 -31.54 -3.45
N TRP A 879 -19.32 -30.97 -3.66
CA TRP A 879 -20.23 -30.51 -2.61
C TRP A 879 -21.67 -30.36 -3.13
N GLY A 880 -22.66 -30.71 -2.30
CA GLY A 880 -24.07 -30.58 -2.64
C GLY A 880 -24.43 -31.29 -3.95
N ALA A 881 -25.05 -30.57 -4.89
CA ALA A 881 -25.47 -31.12 -6.17
C ALA A 881 -24.32 -31.51 -7.12
N THR A 882 -23.10 -31.01 -6.89
CA THR A 882 -21.94 -31.27 -7.75
C THR A 882 -21.10 -32.42 -7.16
N ASN A 883 -20.82 -33.43 -7.98
CA ASN A 883 -20.12 -34.64 -7.55
C ASN A 883 -19.06 -35.07 -8.57
N GLU A 884 -18.06 -34.21 -8.79
CA GLU A 884 -17.03 -34.37 -9.82
C GLU A 884 -15.66 -34.67 -9.19
N PHE A 885 -15.24 -35.93 -9.26
CA PHE A 885 -13.96 -36.39 -8.75
C PHE A 885 -13.43 -37.59 -9.54
N GLY A 886 -12.13 -37.85 -9.41
CA GLY A 886 -11.47 -39.07 -9.89
C GLY A 886 -10.92 -39.84 -8.71
N ALA A 887 -11.02 -41.18 -8.72
CA ALA A 887 -10.53 -42.01 -7.62
C ALA A 887 -9.85 -43.29 -8.09
N VAL A 888 -8.82 -43.69 -7.33
CA VAL A 888 -8.17 -45.01 -7.39
C VAL A 888 -8.51 -45.75 -6.10
N TYR A 889 -9.17 -46.91 -6.20
CA TYR A 889 -9.83 -47.53 -5.06
C TYR A 889 -9.78 -49.06 -5.05
N ARG A 890 -10.00 -49.65 -3.87
CA ARG A 890 -10.18 -51.08 -3.67
C ARG A 890 -11.65 -51.37 -3.40
N ALA A 891 -12.24 -52.24 -4.21
CA ALA A 891 -13.66 -52.55 -4.10
C ALA A 891 -13.95 -53.44 -2.88
N GLY A 892 -14.99 -53.10 -2.10
CA GLY A 892 -15.44 -53.88 -0.94
C GLY A 892 -14.40 -54.09 0.17
N ALA A 893 -13.35 -53.26 0.22
CA ALA A 893 -12.23 -53.42 1.15
C ALA A 893 -12.43 -52.71 2.51
N TYR A 894 -13.51 -51.94 2.68
CA TYR A 894 -13.73 -51.11 3.86
C TYR A 894 -14.93 -51.57 4.67
N GLY A 895 -14.69 -52.25 5.79
CA GLY A 895 -15.69 -52.83 6.67
C GLY A 895 -15.62 -52.29 8.10
N ASP A 896 -16.32 -52.94 9.03
CA ASP A 896 -16.23 -52.60 10.44
C ASP A 896 -14.80 -52.78 10.97
N LYS A 897 -14.32 -51.83 11.77
CA LYS A 897 -12.95 -51.77 12.35
C LYS A 897 -11.83 -51.65 11.33
N THR A 898 -12.14 -51.27 10.09
CA THR A 898 -11.12 -51.00 9.06
C THR A 898 -10.53 -49.60 9.24
N VAL A 899 -9.22 -49.48 8.99
CA VAL A 899 -8.48 -48.22 8.94
C VAL A 899 -7.90 -48.03 7.54
N ALA A 900 -8.17 -46.88 6.93
CA ALA A 900 -7.53 -46.46 5.69
C ALA A 900 -6.55 -45.31 5.99
N GLU A 901 -5.33 -45.41 5.46
CA GLU A 901 -4.31 -44.37 5.60
C GLU A 901 -3.64 -44.05 4.27
N VAL A 902 -3.23 -42.80 4.09
CA VAL A 902 -2.45 -42.34 2.93
C VAL A 902 -1.64 -41.09 3.29
N THR A 903 -0.50 -40.89 2.63
CA THR A 903 0.19 -39.60 2.59
C THR A 903 -0.12 -38.88 1.29
N ILE A 904 -0.67 -37.67 1.36
CA ILE A 904 -0.79 -36.78 0.20
C ILE A 904 0.54 -36.07 0.11
N THR A 905 1.38 -36.45 -0.85
CA THR A 905 2.73 -35.92 -1.00
C THR A 905 2.73 -34.56 -1.69
N SER A 906 1.81 -34.33 -2.62
CA SER A 906 1.60 -33.03 -3.26
C SER A 906 0.19 -32.88 -3.83
N GLN A 907 -0.25 -31.63 -3.97
CA GLN A 907 -1.51 -31.26 -4.62
C GLN A 907 -1.32 -29.91 -5.30
N ASP A 908 -1.71 -29.80 -6.57
CA ASP A 908 -1.75 -28.50 -7.25
C ASP A 908 -2.88 -27.61 -6.67
N MET A 909 -2.58 -26.33 -6.45
CA MET A 909 -3.55 -25.34 -6.00
C MET A 909 -4.38 -24.83 -7.19
N THR A 910 -5.32 -25.65 -7.66
CA THR A 910 -6.28 -25.25 -8.69
C THR A 910 -7.35 -24.30 -8.16
N GLY A 911 -7.59 -24.30 -6.85
CA GLY A 911 -8.50 -23.39 -6.13
C GLY A 911 -8.40 -23.65 -4.63
N GLY A 912 -8.90 -22.74 -3.79
CA GLY A 912 -8.81 -22.88 -2.32
C GLY A 912 -9.53 -24.11 -1.76
N TRP A 913 -10.52 -24.63 -2.50
CA TRP A 913 -11.33 -25.79 -2.17
C TRP A 913 -11.00 -27.05 -2.98
N ALA A 914 -9.92 -27.03 -3.77
CA ALA A 914 -9.42 -28.26 -4.39
C ALA A 914 -9.20 -29.34 -3.32
N ARG A 915 -9.53 -30.60 -3.60
CA ARG A 915 -9.48 -31.67 -2.59
C ARG A 915 -8.62 -32.82 -3.06
N ALA A 916 -7.77 -33.33 -2.17
CA ALA A 916 -7.09 -34.60 -2.34
C ALA A 916 -7.10 -35.37 -1.01
N GLY A 917 -7.44 -36.66 -1.04
CA GLY A 917 -7.42 -37.48 0.17
C GLY A 917 -8.07 -38.84 0.02
N LEU A 918 -8.71 -39.32 1.09
CA LEU A 918 -9.41 -40.61 1.15
C LEU A 918 -10.90 -40.45 0.86
N VAL A 919 -11.48 -41.39 0.13
CA VAL A 919 -12.92 -41.46 -0.14
C VAL A 919 -13.46 -42.87 0.09
N VAL A 920 -14.66 -42.95 0.65
CA VAL A 920 -15.39 -44.20 0.93
C VAL A 920 -16.82 -44.09 0.40
N ARG A 921 -17.32 -45.13 -0.28
CA ARG A 921 -18.70 -45.20 -0.79
C ARG A 921 -19.14 -46.67 -0.92
N ASN A 922 -20.43 -46.97 -0.81
CA ASN A 922 -20.90 -48.35 -1.04
C ASN A 922 -20.48 -48.88 -2.43
N ASN A 923 -20.54 -48.03 -3.45
CA ASN A 923 -19.99 -48.27 -4.77
C ASN A 923 -19.40 -46.96 -5.33
N LEU A 924 -18.08 -46.84 -5.38
CA LEU A 924 -17.40 -45.63 -5.87
C LEU A 924 -17.62 -45.43 -7.37
N GLY A 925 -17.85 -46.49 -8.13
CA GLY A 925 -18.12 -46.48 -9.56
C GLY A 925 -19.49 -45.90 -9.96
N THR A 926 -20.37 -45.61 -9.00
CA THR A 926 -21.76 -45.21 -9.27
C THR A 926 -22.10 -43.89 -8.58
N GLN A 927 -22.40 -42.84 -9.35
CA GLN A 927 -22.97 -41.61 -8.78
C GLN A 927 -24.31 -41.89 -8.08
N GLY A 928 -24.56 -41.20 -6.98
CA GLY A 928 -25.77 -41.37 -6.16
C GLY A 928 -25.76 -42.58 -5.22
N SER A 929 -24.68 -43.37 -5.16
CA SER A 929 -24.56 -44.44 -4.16
C SER A 929 -24.46 -43.87 -2.74
N ALA A 930 -25.19 -44.46 -1.78
CA ALA A 930 -25.16 -44.09 -0.36
C ALA A 930 -23.84 -44.49 0.34
N GLY A 931 -23.74 -44.18 1.63
CA GLY A 931 -22.61 -44.51 2.50
C GLY A 931 -21.37 -43.69 2.17
N TYR A 932 -21.54 -42.42 1.82
CA TYR A 932 -20.50 -41.62 1.19
C TYR A 932 -19.76 -40.71 2.19
N VAL A 933 -18.43 -40.84 2.26
CA VAL A 933 -17.54 -40.06 3.15
C VAL A 933 -16.25 -39.70 2.41
N ASN A 934 -15.72 -38.50 2.62
CA ASN A 934 -14.35 -38.17 2.26
C ASN A 934 -13.59 -37.50 3.41
N LEU A 935 -12.28 -37.72 3.45
CA LEU A 935 -11.33 -37.00 4.30
C LEU A 935 -10.24 -36.44 3.38
N ALA A 936 -10.12 -35.13 3.29
CA ALA A 936 -9.22 -34.48 2.33
C ALA A 936 -8.45 -33.31 2.92
N VAL A 937 -7.28 -33.03 2.35
CA VAL A 937 -6.60 -31.76 2.51
C VAL A 937 -7.03 -30.80 1.40
N THR A 938 -7.03 -29.51 1.71
CA THR A 938 -7.30 -28.42 0.78
C THR A 938 -6.15 -27.41 0.78
N PRO A 939 -5.91 -26.68 -0.32
CA PRO A 939 -4.85 -25.68 -0.37
C PRO A 939 -5.02 -24.51 0.60
N SER A 940 -6.26 -24.15 0.97
CA SER A 940 -6.53 -22.93 1.75
C SER A 940 -7.44 -23.11 2.97
N ASN A 941 -8.05 -24.29 3.16
CA ASN A 941 -9.08 -24.50 4.21
C ASN A 941 -8.71 -25.64 5.18
N GLY A 942 -7.46 -26.10 5.19
CA GLY A 942 -7.01 -27.18 6.06
C GLY A 942 -7.52 -28.56 5.63
N CYS A 943 -7.67 -29.47 6.60
CA CYS A 943 -8.23 -30.79 6.38
C CYS A 943 -9.74 -30.79 6.66
N VAL A 944 -10.50 -31.49 5.81
CA VAL A 944 -11.96 -31.53 5.84
C VAL A 944 -12.47 -32.96 5.78
N LEU A 945 -13.44 -33.29 6.63
CA LEU A 945 -14.20 -34.54 6.62
C LEU A 945 -15.62 -34.23 6.15
N SER A 946 -16.01 -34.69 4.97
CA SER A 946 -17.38 -34.48 4.45
C SER A 946 -18.13 -35.80 4.36
N TRP A 947 -19.44 -35.79 4.57
CA TRP A 947 -20.27 -36.99 4.42
C TRP A 947 -21.70 -36.67 3.97
N ASP A 948 -22.32 -37.71 3.43
CA ASP A 948 -23.71 -37.80 3.00
C ASP A 948 -24.54 -38.29 4.20
N ALA A 949 -25.27 -37.38 4.86
CA ALA A 949 -25.98 -37.71 6.09
C ALA A 949 -27.35 -38.37 5.81
N ASP A 950 -28.01 -38.02 4.70
CA ASP A 950 -29.35 -38.50 4.37
C ASP A 950 -29.36 -39.76 3.45
N GLY A 951 -28.21 -40.10 2.87
CA GLY A 951 -28.01 -41.27 2.04
C GLY A 951 -28.38 -41.06 0.56
N ASP A 952 -28.52 -39.81 0.10
CA ASP A 952 -28.86 -39.48 -1.29
C ASP A 952 -27.65 -39.54 -2.26
N GLY A 953 -26.46 -39.77 -1.72
CA GLY A 953 -25.20 -39.85 -2.45
C GLY A 953 -24.52 -38.51 -2.71
N ARG A 954 -24.83 -37.46 -1.95
CA ARG A 954 -24.22 -36.12 -2.01
C ARG A 954 -23.71 -35.67 -0.66
N PHE A 955 -22.68 -34.81 -0.65
CA PHE A 955 -22.18 -34.25 0.60
C PHE A 955 -23.05 -33.08 1.04
N ASP A 956 -23.64 -33.20 2.24
CA ASP A 956 -24.45 -32.19 2.91
C ASP A 956 -23.87 -31.77 4.28
N SER A 957 -22.88 -32.52 4.76
CA SER A 957 -22.30 -32.35 6.09
C SER A 957 -20.77 -32.29 6.03
N ILE A 958 -20.16 -31.46 6.89
CA ILE A 958 -18.71 -31.23 6.93
C ILE A 958 -18.20 -30.95 8.34
N ALA A 959 -17.00 -31.43 8.65
CA ALA A 959 -16.18 -31.03 9.79
C ALA A 959 -14.80 -30.59 9.28
N GLN A 960 -14.17 -29.63 9.96
CA GLN A 960 -12.93 -29.01 9.51
C GLN A 960 -11.92 -28.92 10.65
N SER A 961 -10.64 -29.01 10.32
CA SER A 961 -9.54 -28.73 11.23
C SER A 961 -8.47 -27.88 10.52
N GLY A 962 -8.15 -26.73 11.11
CA GLY A 962 -7.29 -25.72 10.51
C GLY A 962 -5.81 -26.10 10.45
N SER A 963 -5.06 -25.38 9.60
CA SER A 963 -3.59 -25.43 9.51
C SER A 963 -2.98 -26.73 8.94
N PHE A 964 -3.55 -27.32 7.90
CA PHE A 964 -2.90 -28.41 7.15
C PHE A 964 -2.82 -28.09 5.66
N THR A 965 -1.69 -28.45 5.04
CA THR A 965 -1.44 -28.43 3.60
C THR A 965 -0.59 -29.65 3.24
N ALA A 966 -0.57 -30.05 1.97
CA ALA A 966 0.34 -31.12 1.54
C ALA A 966 1.82 -30.68 1.67
N PRO A 967 2.73 -31.56 2.13
CA PRO A 967 2.51 -32.96 2.45
C PRO A 967 1.79 -33.19 3.80
N VAL A 968 0.82 -34.11 3.81
CA VAL A 968 0.06 -34.48 5.02
C VAL A 968 -0.38 -35.94 4.97
N ARG A 969 -0.37 -36.62 6.12
CA ARG A 969 -0.90 -37.97 6.27
C ARG A 969 -2.33 -37.92 6.78
N LEU A 970 -3.22 -38.67 6.16
CA LEU A 970 -4.63 -38.79 6.54
C LEU A 970 -4.93 -40.22 6.99
N ARG A 971 -5.80 -40.34 8.00
CA ARG A 971 -6.32 -41.60 8.51
C ARG A 971 -7.84 -41.51 8.65
N LEU A 972 -8.53 -42.50 8.10
CA LEU A 972 -9.98 -42.66 8.25
C LEU A 972 -10.24 -44.02 8.90
N THR A 973 -10.89 -44.02 10.06
CA THR A 973 -11.19 -45.23 10.84
C THR A 973 -12.69 -45.46 10.92
N ARG A 974 -13.17 -46.66 10.57
CA ARG A 974 -14.57 -47.05 10.75
C ARG A 974 -14.78 -47.87 12.02
N SER A 975 -15.76 -47.49 12.83
CA SER A 975 -16.22 -48.25 13.99
C SER A 975 -17.75 -48.24 14.01
N GLY A 976 -18.35 -49.37 13.64
CA GLY A 976 -19.78 -49.52 13.39
C GLY A 976 -20.26 -48.57 12.30
N ALA A 977 -21.13 -47.63 12.69
CA ALA A 977 -21.68 -46.59 11.81
C ALA A 977 -20.85 -45.29 11.80
N SER A 978 -19.82 -45.17 12.65
CA SER A 978 -19.02 -43.95 12.81
C SER A 978 -17.71 -44.02 12.02
N TYR A 979 -17.32 -42.90 11.42
CA TYR A 979 -16.11 -42.72 10.62
C TYR A 979 -15.31 -41.56 11.21
N THR A 980 -14.17 -41.86 11.83
CA THR A 980 -13.32 -40.82 12.44
C THR A 980 -12.20 -40.46 11.47
N GLY A 981 -12.13 -39.19 11.10
CA GLY A 981 -11.07 -38.65 10.24
C GLY A 981 -9.99 -37.91 11.04
N GLU A 982 -8.73 -38.19 10.73
CA GLU A 982 -7.56 -37.63 11.42
C GLU A 982 -6.47 -37.22 10.43
N ALA A 983 -5.69 -36.19 10.79
CA ALA A 983 -4.58 -35.66 9.99
C ALA A 983 -3.29 -35.56 10.81
N SER A 984 -2.14 -35.74 10.16
CA SER A 984 -0.81 -35.68 10.79
C SER A 984 0.25 -35.12 9.85
N ARG A 985 1.16 -34.28 10.38
CA ARG A 985 2.32 -33.75 9.64
C ARG A 985 3.58 -34.62 9.80
N ASP A 986 3.69 -35.34 10.91
CA ASP A 986 4.87 -36.13 11.30
C ASP A 986 4.59 -37.65 11.26
N GLY A 987 3.34 -38.06 11.03
CA GLY A 987 2.88 -39.45 11.08
C GLY A 987 2.75 -40.02 12.49
N VAL A 988 3.03 -39.22 13.53
CA VAL A 988 3.06 -39.65 14.95
C VAL A 988 1.97 -38.93 15.73
N THR A 989 1.88 -37.61 15.58
CA THR A 989 0.88 -36.76 16.24
C THR A 989 -0.32 -36.61 15.33
N TRP A 990 -1.48 -37.10 15.79
CA TRP A 990 -2.72 -37.09 15.01
C TRP A 990 -3.71 -36.08 15.58
N THR A 991 -4.27 -35.26 14.70
CA THR A 991 -5.34 -34.30 15.02
C THR A 991 -6.64 -34.82 14.44
N THR A 992 -7.66 -35.00 15.28
CA THR A 992 -9.01 -35.36 14.81
C THR A 992 -9.62 -34.19 14.03
N VAL A 993 -10.03 -34.46 12.79
CA VAL A 993 -10.77 -33.51 11.94
C VAL A 993 -12.25 -33.55 12.27
N GLY A 994 -12.80 -34.75 12.52
CA GLY A 994 -14.18 -34.94 12.93
C GLY A 994 -14.60 -36.41 12.94
N THR A 995 -15.87 -36.65 13.25
CA THR A 995 -16.52 -37.97 13.18
C THR A 995 -17.80 -37.87 12.37
N ALA A 996 -17.92 -38.70 11.33
CA ALA A 996 -19.05 -38.75 10.40
C ALA A 996 -19.92 -39.99 10.63
N THR A 997 -21.21 -39.89 10.34
CA THR A 997 -22.19 -41.00 10.37
C THR A 997 -23.01 -41.00 9.08
N PRO A 998 -22.47 -41.52 7.97
CA PRO A 998 -23.12 -41.45 6.66
C PRO A 998 -24.40 -42.29 6.59
N GLY A 999 -25.41 -41.77 5.88
CA GLY A 999 -26.66 -42.46 5.59
C GLY A 999 -26.45 -43.68 4.69
N GLY A 1000 -27.14 -44.78 5.01
CA GLY A 1000 -27.19 -45.96 4.13
C GLY A 1000 -25.86 -46.71 3.93
N ALA A 1001 -24.88 -46.60 4.84
CA ALA A 1001 -23.60 -47.30 4.71
C ALA A 1001 -23.74 -48.85 4.77
N ALA A 1002 -23.20 -49.53 3.76
CA ALA A 1002 -23.19 -50.98 3.66
C ALA A 1002 -22.13 -51.62 4.59
N ALA A 1003 -22.25 -52.94 4.81
CA ALA A 1003 -21.31 -53.70 5.65
C ALA A 1003 -19.88 -53.74 5.08
N ALA A 1004 -19.75 -53.74 3.75
CA ALA A 1004 -18.50 -53.60 3.03
C ALA A 1004 -18.67 -52.49 1.98
N GLN A 1005 -17.68 -51.60 1.90
CA GLN A 1005 -17.68 -50.45 1.01
C GLN A 1005 -16.38 -50.39 0.20
N ASP A 1006 -16.41 -49.62 -0.87
CA ASP A 1006 -15.24 -49.24 -1.63
C ASP A 1006 -14.48 -48.13 -0.89
N VAL A 1007 -13.15 -48.20 -0.89
CA VAL A 1007 -12.28 -47.17 -0.31
C VAL A 1007 -11.10 -46.89 -1.22
N GLY A 1008 -10.72 -45.63 -1.35
CA GLY A 1008 -9.64 -45.22 -2.22
C GLY A 1008 -9.09 -43.85 -1.92
N VAL A 1009 -8.13 -43.46 -2.75
CA VAL A 1009 -7.65 -42.08 -2.84
C VAL A 1009 -8.39 -41.36 -3.95
N PHE A 1010 -8.62 -40.07 -3.80
CA PHE A 1010 -9.35 -39.26 -4.78
C PHE A 1010 -8.80 -37.85 -4.88
N MET A 1011 -9.11 -37.20 -6.00
CA MET A 1011 -8.94 -35.76 -6.14
C MET A 1011 -10.09 -35.08 -6.90
N THR A 1012 -10.26 -33.79 -6.67
CA THR A 1012 -11.04 -32.87 -7.50
C THR A 1012 -10.33 -31.51 -7.58
N ALA A 1013 -10.35 -30.87 -8.75
CA ALA A 1013 -9.76 -29.55 -8.93
C ALA A 1013 -10.61 -28.44 -8.26
N ALA A 1014 -11.91 -28.67 -8.06
CA ALA A 1014 -12.88 -27.71 -7.52
C ALA A 1014 -12.72 -26.31 -8.12
N ASN A 1015 -12.69 -26.23 -9.44
CA ASN A 1015 -12.43 -25.00 -10.19
C ASN A 1015 -13.25 -24.92 -11.49
N GLY A 1016 -14.58 -25.00 -11.33
CA GLY A 1016 -15.52 -24.98 -12.45
C GLY A 1016 -15.63 -23.64 -13.19
N TRP A 1017 -15.11 -22.55 -12.61
CA TRP A 1017 -15.22 -21.20 -13.20
C TRP A 1017 -14.19 -20.92 -14.29
N ASN A 1018 -13.07 -21.66 -14.35
CA ASN A 1018 -12.07 -21.51 -15.43
C ASN A 1018 -11.62 -22.85 -16.06
N GLY A 1019 -12.02 -24.00 -15.49
CA GLY A 1019 -11.71 -25.32 -16.04
C GLY A 1019 -10.27 -25.81 -15.80
N THR A 1020 -9.50 -25.19 -14.90
CA THR A 1020 -8.14 -25.61 -14.58
C THR A 1020 -8.11 -27.04 -14.03
N ARG A 1021 -7.18 -27.84 -14.53
CA ARG A 1021 -6.90 -29.21 -14.09
C ARG A 1021 -5.71 -29.22 -13.13
N GLY A 1022 -5.64 -30.21 -12.24
CA GLY A 1022 -4.55 -30.33 -11.28
C GLY A 1022 -4.08 -31.76 -11.11
N ILE A 1023 -2.89 -31.93 -10.54
CA ILE A 1023 -2.32 -33.22 -10.17
C ILE A 1023 -2.29 -33.34 -8.64
N ALA A 1024 -2.78 -34.46 -8.13
CA ALA A 1024 -2.59 -34.88 -6.74
C ALA A 1024 -1.79 -36.19 -6.70
N THR A 1025 -0.84 -36.26 -5.78
CA THR A 1025 0.06 -37.40 -5.60
C THR A 1025 -0.11 -37.98 -4.20
N PHE A 1026 -0.17 -39.31 -4.14
CA PHE A 1026 -0.46 -40.11 -2.97
C PHE A 1026 0.63 -41.16 -2.79
N ASP A 1027 1.02 -41.42 -1.56
CA ASP A 1027 2.00 -42.45 -1.22
C ASP A 1027 1.51 -43.29 -0.03
N GLY A 1028 1.85 -44.59 -0.06
CA GLY A 1028 1.57 -45.53 1.02
C GLY A 1028 0.09 -45.71 1.35
N PHE A 1029 -0.79 -45.74 0.33
CA PHE A 1029 -2.21 -46.01 0.55
C PHE A 1029 -2.41 -47.44 1.09
N THR A 1030 -2.98 -47.56 2.29
CA THR A 1030 -3.22 -48.84 2.96
C THR A 1030 -4.64 -48.94 3.48
N VAL A 1031 -5.13 -50.19 3.60
CA VAL A 1031 -6.42 -50.54 4.17
C VAL A 1031 -6.21 -51.77 5.05
N ALA A 1032 -6.37 -51.60 6.36
CA ALA A 1032 -6.03 -52.59 7.39
C ALA A 1032 -7.21 -52.93 8.30
#